data_AF-A0A9D6X490-F1
#
_entry.id   AF-A0A9D6X490-F1
#
_cell.length_a   1.000
_cell.length_b   1.000
_cell.length_c   1.000
_cell.angle_alpha   90.00
_cell.angle_beta   90.00
_cell.angle_gamma   90.00
#
_symmetry.space_group_name_H-M   'P 1'
#
loop_
_entity.id
_entity.type
_entity.pdbx_description
1 polymer ?
#
loop_
_entity_poly.entity_id
_entity_poly.type
_entity_poly.pdbx_seq_one_letter_code
_entity_poly.pdbx_strand_id
1 'polypeptide(L)'
;MPKRLCRRPLAALAPLAVLAGCTLLELREQSDAFYASTVLVGRVTSAEGWNGPVIVLARSADDAGAPVVAQAMLHEPGGFELIVPKGRYRLQAFGDGNGNRRVDAGEPVARYRGAEAVQAPGTGLVGALDMALSVAPSVARSPEREADLDLPVGFSLAAGATSRHSTQAGAIADLDAPIFSAERGLQGYWEPMTFFREVGGNVYFLEPYDRRKTPVLFVHGAAGSPQDWRYFIAHLDRERYQPWIFYYPSGAAVESMAYLLYWKLLNLHLKHGFERIVITAHSMGGLVARSFLVNHGAQFPGAKLFVSVSTPWGGESSAELGVRHSPAVVPSWHDMRPDGRFVRELFARRLPPQTEYHLLFGHKGGYSLTRPNTDGTVTLASQLKSPAQSEARRVLGFDEDHVSILSSPEVFAQYAAILADAGWRTGGRAPAPSGSLRLHLAFEPAPPGPKPLALLVLDPMNPLNPTDAATPRISLALPPDGAAREVGPLPAGLYQVTLLTDAFRSEPPRARVVIRPGEVAEARFVFVPQGTLIGYVGVRAEPVDRPAGSHQPPDDKVRLLSITLEGAGIRRALVPRQGGPEDSFAHYADGKDDAHGPYFSFVGLPAGDYELTIRAEGHEPYRARHTVVPGQHGPMRPVILKSL
;
A
#
# COMPACT_ATOMS: atom_id res chain seq x y z
N MET A 1 13.46 56.37 57.70
CA MET A 1 12.19 56.21 56.96
C MET A 1 12.47 56.31 55.45
N PRO A 2 11.76 55.55 54.59
CA PRO A 2 12.42 54.65 53.64
C PRO A 2 12.15 54.98 52.16
N LYS A 3 12.92 54.37 51.24
CA LYS A 3 12.38 53.74 50.03
C LYS A 3 13.33 52.65 49.52
N ARG A 4 12.80 51.41 49.49
CA ARG A 4 13.41 50.18 48.97
C ARG A 4 13.29 50.15 47.43
N LEU A 5 14.33 49.75 46.72
CA LEU A 5 14.26 49.00 45.45
C LEU A 5 15.21 47.81 45.61
N CYS A 6 14.76 46.69 46.16
CA CYS A 6 14.14 45.56 45.46
C CYS A 6 15.04 44.95 44.37
N ARG A 7 15.77 43.90 44.77
CA ARG A 7 16.31 42.87 43.88
C ARG A 7 15.17 42.27 43.06
N ARG A 8 15.36 42.09 41.75
CA ARG A 8 14.63 41.09 40.96
C ARG A 8 15.66 40.20 40.24
N PRO A 9 15.59 38.86 40.38
CA PRO A 9 16.51 37.95 39.72
C PRO A 9 16.12 37.75 38.25
N LEU A 10 17.12 37.47 37.42
CA LEU A 10 16.95 36.76 36.14
C LEU A 10 16.26 35.43 36.43
N ALA A 11 14.97 35.30 36.13
CA ALA A 11 14.26 34.03 36.13
C ALA A 11 13.01 34.12 35.25
N ALA A 12 13.20 34.19 33.93
CA ALA A 12 12.08 34.12 32.97
C ALA A 12 12.49 33.61 31.57
N LEU A 13 13.53 32.77 31.46
CA LEU A 13 13.92 32.10 30.20
C LEU A 13 13.86 30.56 30.29
N ALA A 14 13.56 30.00 31.46
CA ALA A 14 13.50 28.55 31.68
C ALA A 14 12.22 27.83 31.18
N PRO A 15 11.00 28.39 31.26
CA PRO A 15 9.80 27.57 30.94
C PRO A 15 9.57 27.35 29.44
N LEU A 16 10.05 28.23 28.55
CA LEU A 16 9.95 28.04 27.09
C LEU A 16 10.96 27.00 26.55
N ALA A 17 12.15 26.92 27.13
CA ALA A 17 13.15 25.92 26.76
C ALA A 17 12.77 24.50 27.23
N VAL A 18 12.05 24.39 28.35
CA VAL A 18 11.56 23.10 28.87
C VAL A 18 10.41 22.56 28.00
N LEU A 19 9.47 23.41 27.56
CA LEU A 19 8.36 22.99 26.69
C LEU A 19 8.86 22.55 25.29
N ALA A 20 9.78 23.30 24.68
CA ALA A 20 10.40 22.92 23.41
C ALA A 20 11.27 21.66 23.53
N GLY A 21 11.90 21.44 24.69
CA GLY A 21 12.67 20.23 24.99
C GLY A 21 11.80 18.98 25.10
N CYS A 22 10.63 19.08 25.74
CA CYS A 22 9.67 17.98 25.85
C CYS A 22 9.11 17.58 24.47
N THR A 23 8.74 18.54 23.62
CA THR A 23 8.22 18.26 22.27
C THR A 23 9.26 17.62 21.36
N LEU A 24 10.54 17.98 21.50
CA LEU A 24 11.62 17.37 20.72
C LEU A 24 11.96 15.95 21.20
N LEU A 25 11.90 15.70 22.50
CA LEU A 25 12.07 14.35 23.05
C LEU A 25 10.95 13.43 22.56
N GLU A 26 9.70 13.89 22.63
CA GLU A 26 8.56 13.13 22.13
C GLU A 26 8.66 12.86 20.63
N LEU A 27 9.00 13.85 19.81
CA LEU A 27 9.25 13.65 18.38
C LEU A 27 10.35 12.62 18.11
N ARG A 28 11.43 12.63 18.92
CA ARG A 28 12.49 11.63 18.82
C ARG A 28 11.99 10.24 19.15
N GLU A 29 11.24 10.07 20.24
CA GLU A 29 10.62 8.78 20.60
C GLU A 29 9.67 8.28 19.51
N GLN A 30 8.89 9.16 18.89
CA GLN A 30 8.01 8.84 17.77
C GLN A 30 8.80 8.34 16.55
N SER A 31 9.89 9.02 16.21
CA SER A 31 10.77 8.67 15.09
C SER A 31 11.52 7.34 15.33
N ASP A 32 12.11 7.18 16.52
CA ASP A 32 12.81 5.96 16.91
C ASP A 32 11.85 4.75 16.92
N ALA A 33 10.62 4.93 17.42
CA ALA A 33 9.58 3.91 17.38
C ALA A 33 9.15 3.56 15.95
N PHE A 34 9.02 4.54 15.06
CA PHE A 34 8.70 4.31 13.65
C PHE A 34 9.77 3.48 12.93
N TYR A 35 11.05 3.83 13.11
CA TYR A 35 12.16 3.12 12.50
C TYR A 35 12.49 1.77 13.16
N ALA A 36 11.92 1.47 14.32
CA ALA A 36 12.00 0.16 14.97
C ALA A 36 10.75 -0.73 14.74
N SER A 37 9.88 -0.34 13.82
CA SER A 37 8.59 -0.99 13.57
C SER A 37 8.48 -1.64 12.19
N THR A 38 7.58 -2.63 12.10
CA THR A 38 7.15 -3.29 10.88
C THR A 38 5.65 -3.09 10.72
N VAL A 39 5.19 -2.92 9.49
CA VAL A 39 3.76 -2.97 9.18
C VAL A 39 3.36 -4.39 8.75
N LEU A 40 2.40 -4.97 9.46
CA LEU A 40 1.77 -6.24 9.13
C LEU A 40 0.54 -5.98 8.27
N VAL A 41 0.41 -6.61 7.10
CA VAL A 41 -0.73 -6.44 6.19
C VAL A 41 -1.36 -7.78 5.80
N GLY A 42 -2.67 -7.80 5.72
CA GLY A 42 -3.44 -8.98 5.32
C GLY A 42 -4.90 -8.65 5.09
N ARG A 43 -5.73 -9.68 4.89
CA ARG A 43 -7.17 -9.56 4.70
C ARG A 43 -7.91 -10.47 5.66
N VAL A 44 -9.03 -9.99 6.18
CA VAL A 44 -10.02 -10.82 6.85
C VAL A 44 -11.12 -11.15 5.85
N THR A 45 -11.40 -12.43 5.65
CA THR A 45 -12.52 -12.94 4.84
C THR A 45 -13.59 -13.50 5.75
N SER A 46 -14.82 -13.64 5.25
CA SER A 46 -15.89 -14.34 5.98
C SER A 46 -16.44 -15.50 5.15
N ALA A 47 -16.22 -16.72 5.63
CA ALA A 47 -16.76 -17.91 4.99
C ALA A 47 -18.28 -18.07 5.19
N GLU A 48 -18.80 -17.49 6.28
CA GLU A 48 -20.20 -17.65 6.72
C GLU A 48 -21.06 -16.39 6.47
N GLY A 49 -20.55 -15.44 5.69
CA GLY A 49 -21.32 -14.26 5.26
C GLY A 49 -21.44 -13.14 6.29
N TRP A 50 -20.59 -13.11 7.32
CA TRP A 50 -20.45 -11.95 8.20
C TRP A 50 -20.06 -10.71 7.38
N ASN A 51 -20.84 -9.64 7.52
CA ASN A 51 -20.63 -8.37 6.85
C ASN A 51 -20.56 -7.18 7.83
N GLY A 52 -20.56 -7.45 9.13
CA GLY A 52 -20.48 -6.45 10.18
C GLY A 52 -19.04 -6.07 10.55
N PRO A 53 -18.86 -5.17 11.53
CA PRO A 53 -17.55 -4.73 11.98
C PRO A 53 -16.65 -5.88 12.43
N VAL A 54 -15.35 -5.71 12.25
CA VAL A 54 -14.33 -6.68 12.63
C VAL A 54 -13.18 -5.97 13.34
N ILE A 55 -12.71 -6.51 14.46
CA ILE A 55 -11.50 -6.06 15.13
C ILE A 55 -10.38 -7.04 14.86
N VAL A 56 -9.24 -6.53 14.39
CA VAL A 56 -8.01 -7.29 14.15
C VAL A 56 -6.99 -6.94 15.21
N LEU A 57 -6.29 -7.94 15.76
CA LEU A 57 -5.38 -7.79 16.89
C LEU A 57 -4.02 -8.44 16.60
N ALA A 58 -2.95 -7.79 17.08
CA ALA A 58 -1.64 -8.39 17.24
C ALA A 58 -1.28 -8.50 18.73
N ARG A 59 -0.96 -9.72 19.18
CA ARG A 59 -0.48 -10.01 20.54
C ARG A 59 0.89 -10.65 20.49
N SER A 60 1.71 -10.43 21.51
CA SER A 60 3.02 -11.09 21.60
C SER A 60 2.85 -12.62 21.57
N ALA A 61 3.68 -13.29 20.76
CA ALA A 61 3.75 -14.74 20.74
C ALA A 61 4.57 -15.30 21.92
N ASP A 62 5.45 -14.49 22.50
CA ASP A 62 6.39 -14.92 23.53
C ASP A 62 5.77 -14.88 24.94
N ASP A 63 4.61 -14.23 25.10
CA ASP A 63 3.87 -14.14 26.35
C ASP A 63 2.37 -14.37 26.11
N ALA A 64 1.84 -15.46 26.68
CA ALA A 64 0.44 -15.85 26.57
C ALA A 64 -0.53 -14.85 27.21
N GLY A 65 -0.07 -14.12 28.24
CA GLY A 65 -0.81 -13.07 28.95
C GLY A 65 -0.59 -11.67 28.39
N ALA A 66 0.24 -11.51 27.35
CA ALA A 66 0.62 -10.19 26.86
C ALA A 66 -0.59 -9.35 26.42
N PRO A 67 -0.57 -8.03 26.70
CA PRO A 67 -1.58 -7.11 26.19
C PRO A 67 -1.56 -7.06 24.66
N VAL A 68 -2.66 -6.54 24.10
CA VAL A 68 -2.73 -6.22 22.68
C VAL A 68 -1.70 -5.14 22.35
N VAL A 69 -0.83 -5.43 21.39
CA VAL A 69 0.26 -4.53 20.97
C VAL A 69 -0.23 -3.57 19.88
N ALA A 70 -1.07 -4.06 18.97
CA ALA A 70 -1.69 -3.25 17.93
C ALA A 70 -3.08 -3.80 17.60
N GLN A 71 -3.96 -2.90 17.16
CA GLN A 71 -5.30 -3.25 16.71
C GLN A 71 -5.72 -2.42 15.50
N ALA A 72 -6.65 -2.97 14.70
CA ALA A 72 -7.31 -2.29 13.61
C ALA A 72 -8.81 -2.58 13.68
N MET A 73 -9.62 -1.58 13.30
CA MET A 73 -11.07 -1.68 13.28
C MET A 73 -11.55 -1.60 11.83
N LEU A 74 -12.23 -2.63 11.37
CA LEU A 74 -12.78 -2.73 10.02
C LEU A 74 -14.30 -2.58 10.12
N HIS A 75 -14.92 -1.87 9.18
CA HIS A 75 -16.38 -1.74 9.15
C HIS A 75 -17.06 -3.01 8.59
N GLU A 76 -16.29 -3.83 7.89
CA GLU A 76 -16.67 -5.15 7.38
C GLU A 76 -15.39 -6.01 7.16
N PRO A 77 -15.46 -7.32 6.88
CA PRO A 77 -14.28 -8.09 6.50
C PRO A 77 -13.56 -7.49 5.27
N GLY A 78 -12.24 -7.33 5.36
CA GLY A 78 -11.43 -6.85 4.26
C GLY A 78 -9.97 -6.63 4.65
N GLY A 79 -9.27 -5.79 3.90
CA GLY A 79 -7.85 -5.50 4.15
C GLY A 79 -7.61 -4.78 5.48
N PHE A 80 -6.56 -5.17 6.19
CA PHE A 80 -6.09 -4.54 7.42
C PHE A 80 -4.60 -4.23 7.35
N GLU A 81 -4.16 -3.33 8.23
CA GLU A 81 -2.76 -3.11 8.52
C GLU A 81 -2.56 -2.83 10.02
N LEU A 82 -1.45 -3.30 10.57
CA LEU A 82 -1.05 -3.09 11.96
C LEU A 82 0.42 -2.69 12.00
N ILE A 83 0.76 -1.66 12.78
CA ILE A 83 2.16 -1.32 13.04
C ILE A 83 2.60 -1.93 14.37
N VAL A 84 3.67 -2.72 14.35
CA VAL A 84 4.19 -3.40 15.53
C VAL A 84 5.71 -3.22 15.62
N PRO A 85 6.30 -3.14 16.83
CA PRO A 85 7.74 -3.15 16.97
C PRO A 85 8.34 -4.49 16.52
N LYS A 86 9.67 -4.57 16.47
CA LYS A 86 10.37 -5.85 16.26
C LYS A 86 9.92 -6.89 17.29
N GLY A 87 9.55 -8.08 16.84
CA GLY A 87 9.07 -9.15 17.73
C GLY A 87 8.36 -10.29 17.02
N ARG A 88 7.75 -11.19 17.79
CA ARG A 88 6.93 -12.30 17.29
C ARG A 88 5.48 -12.08 17.70
N TYR A 89 4.56 -12.25 16.75
CA TYR A 89 3.14 -11.91 16.95
C TYR A 89 2.20 -13.05 16.57
N ARG A 90 1.16 -13.22 17.39
CA ARG A 90 -0.06 -13.95 17.03
C ARG A 90 -1.09 -12.95 16.53
N LEU A 91 -1.64 -13.21 15.35
CA LEU A 91 -2.70 -12.41 14.74
C LEU A 91 -4.04 -13.10 14.89
N GLN A 92 -5.03 -12.32 15.33
CA GLN A 92 -6.39 -12.77 15.58
C GLN A 92 -7.37 -11.71 15.12
N ALA A 93 -8.61 -12.10 14.85
CA ALA A 93 -9.69 -11.17 14.59
C ALA A 93 -11.02 -11.70 15.15
N PHE A 94 -11.97 -10.81 15.41
CA PHE A 94 -13.34 -11.18 15.77
C PHE A 94 -14.34 -10.17 15.22
N GLY A 95 -15.55 -10.63 14.91
CA GLY A 95 -16.68 -9.75 14.59
C GLY A 95 -17.14 -9.02 15.85
N ASP A 96 -17.47 -7.73 15.74
CA ASP A 96 -17.97 -6.90 16.84
C ASP A 96 -19.27 -6.23 16.41
N GLY A 97 -20.34 -7.02 16.35
CA GLY A 97 -21.61 -6.60 15.75
C GLY A 97 -22.35 -5.54 16.56
N ASN A 98 -22.10 -5.50 17.88
CA ASN A 98 -22.73 -4.56 18.80
C ASN A 98 -21.78 -3.41 19.24
N GLY A 99 -20.53 -3.42 18.79
CA GLY A 99 -19.55 -2.38 19.06
C GLY A 99 -19.08 -2.33 20.52
N ASN A 100 -19.27 -3.41 21.29
CA ASN A 100 -18.88 -3.47 22.69
C ASN A 100 -17.40 -3.87 22.88
N ARG A 101 -16.71 -4.22 21.78
CA ARG A 101 -15.30 -4.62 21.75
C ARG A 101 -14.98 -5.85 22.59
N ARG A 102 -15.96 -6.73 22.72
CA ARG A 102 -15.90 -7.99 23.43
C ARG A 102 -16.37 -9.09 22.49
N VAL A 103 -15.74 -10.25 22.59
CA VAL A 103 -16.19 -11.45 21.87
C VAL A 103 -17.46 -11.96 22.54
N ASP A 104 -18.60 -11.79 21.89
CA ASP A 104 -19.89 -12.31 22.35
C ASP A 104 -20.24 -13.66 21.71
N ALA A 105 -21.19 -14.36 22.33
CA ALA A 105 -21.66 -15.65 21.83
C ALA A 105 -22.28 -15.48 20.43
N GLY A 106 -21.79 -16.27 19.47
CA GLY A 106 -22.24 -16.22 18.07
C GLY A 106 -21.45 -15.27 17.18
N GLU A 107 -20.56 -14.45 17.75
CA GLU A 107 -19.64 -13.64 16.94
C GLU A 107 -18.54 -14.52 16.34
N PRO A 108 -18.20 -14.31 15.06
CA PRO A 108 -17.16 -15.10 14.42
C PRO A 108 -15.78 -14.64 14.87
N VAL A 109 -14.86 -15.59 14.92
CA VAL A 109 -13.45 -15.36 15.26
C VAL A 109 -12.55 -15.91 14.16
N ALA A 110 -11.34 -15.37 14.08
CA ALA A 110 -10.31 -15.80 13.16
C ALA A 110 -8.94 -15.76 13.81
N ARG A 111 -8.03 -16.61 13.31
CA ARG A 111 -6.62 -16.61 13.66
C ARG A 111 -5.80 -16.83 12.39
N TYR A 112 -4.65 -16.18 12.31
CA TYR A 112 -3.68 -16.47 11.27
C TYR A 112 -3.04 -17.85 11.50
N ARG A 113 -3.16 -18.74 10.50
CA ARG A 113 -2.75 -20.17 10.56
C ARG A 113 -1.39 -20.45 9.93
N GLY A 114 -0.44 -19.52 10.04
CA GLY A 114 0.93 -19.78 9.61
C GLY A 114 1.62 -20.86 10.46
N ALA A 115 2.61 -21.55 9.88
CA ALA A 115 3.40 -22.57 10.58
C ALA A 115 4.15 -22.02 11.82
N GLU A 116 4.49 -20.73 11.79
CA GLU A 116 5.11 -20.01 12.91
C GLU A 116 4.35 -18.71 13.23
N ALA A 117 4.60 -18.17 14.42
CA ALA A 117 4.22 -16.80 14.76
C ALA A 117 4.79 -15.80 13.73
N VAL A 118 4.07 -14.71 13.49
CA VAL A 118 4.49 -13.68 12.53
C VAL A 118 5.71 -12.96 13.09
N GLN A 119 6.84 -13.10 12.41
CA GLN A 119 8.09 -12.42 12.78
C GLN A 119 8.10 -11.02 12.16
N ALA A 120 8.11 -9.99 13.00
CA ALA A 120 8.28 -8.60 12.61
C ALA A 120 9.76 -8.21 12.76
N PRO A 121 10.49 -7.89 11.67
CA PRO A 121 11.91 -7.57 11.74
C PRO A 121 12.23 -6.20 12.36
N GLY A 122 11.24 -5.33 12.56
CA GLY A 122 11.43 -3.94 13.01
C GLY A 122 11.71 -2.95 11.88
N THR A 123 11.34 -3.30 10.66
CA THR A 123 11.51 -2.50 9.43
C THR A 123 10.53 -3.00 8.36
N GLY A 124 10.21 -2.16 7.37
CA GLY A 124 9.42 -2.53 6.20
C GLY A 124 8.05 -3.14 6.51
N LEU A 125 7.65 -4.12 5.70
CA LEU A 125 6.36 -4.79 5.83
C LEU A 125 6.45 -6.32 5.81
N VAL A 126 5.45 -6.97 6.39
CA VAL A 126 5.17 -8.40 6.25
C VAL A 126 3.73 -8.56 5.75
N GLY A 127 3.57 -9.16 4.57
CA GLY A 127 2.27 -9.35 3.92
C GLY A 127 1.80 -10.80 3.89
N ALA A 128 0.68 -11.03 3.17
CA ALA A 128 0.00 -12.33 3.05
C ALA A 128 -0.46 -12.90 4.41
N LEU A 129 -0.91 -12.02 5.31
CA LEU A 129 -1.36 -12.39 6.65
C LEU A 129 -2.89 -12.56 6.69
N ASP A 130 -3.41 -13.32 5.74
CA ASP A 130 -4.85 -13.46 5.55
C ASP A 130 -5.47 -14.36 6.63
N MET A 131 -6.70 -14.03 7.03
CA MET A 131 -7.49 -14.74 8.03
C MET A 131 -8.91 -14.97 7.51
N ALA A 132 -9.55 -16.05 7.96
CA ALA A 132 -10.94 -16.35 7.65
C ALA A 132 -11.75 -16.41 8.94
N LEU A 133 -12.79 -15.60 9.01
CA LEU A 133 -13.80 -15.63 10.08
C LEU A 133 -14.61 -16.91 9.98
N SER A 134 -14.71 -17.59 11.12
CA SER A 134 -15.59 -18.74 11.35
C SER A 134 -16.36 -18.53 12.65
N VAL A 135 -17.62 -18.93 12.72
CA VAL A 135 -18.42 -18.75 13.94
C VAL A 135 -17.73 -19.45 15.12
N ALA A 136 -17.49 -18.71 16.21
CA ALA A 136 -17.06 -19.31 17.46
C ALA A 136 -18.16 -20.30 17.90
N PRO A 137 -17.85 -21.59 18.11
CA PRO A 137 -18.90 -22.59 18.32
C PRO A 137 -19.73 -22.25 19.56
N SER A 138 -21.06 -22.22 19.39
CA SER A 138 -21.99 -22.34 20.51
C SER A 138 -21.80 -23.72 21.13
N VAL A 139 -21.15 -23.78 22.29
CA VAL A 139 -21.19 -24.84 23.32
C VAL A 139 -21.67 -26.21 22.79
N ALA A 140 -20.83 -26.94 22.04
CA ALA A 140 -20.89 -28.40 21.80
C ALA A 140 -20.10 -28.83 20.54
N ARG A 141 -18.77 -28.68 20.53
CA ARG A 141 -17.89 -29.51 19.67
C ARG A 141 -16.62 -29.88 20.45
N SER A 142 -15.95 -30.93 19.98
CA SER A 142 -14.86 -31.62 20.66
C SER A 142 -13.74 -30.69 21.18
N PRO A 143 -13.09 -31.02 22.32
CA PRO A 143 -12.04 -30.20 22.96
C PRO A 143 -10.86 -29.84 22.04
N GLU A 144 -10.63 -30.65 21.01
CA GLU A 144 -9.53 -30.50 20.05
C GLU A 144 -9.72 -29.31 19.08
N ARG A 145 -10.96 -28.83 18.84
CA ARG A 145 -11.23 -27.66 17.98
C ARG A 145 -11.35 -26.33 18.74
N GLU A 146 -11.66 -26.37 20.03
CA GLU A 146 -11.74 -25.17 20.89
C GLU A 146 -10.35 -24.61 21.25
N ALA A 147 -9.32 -25.46 21.30
CA ALA A 147 -7.94 -25.06 21.58
C ALA A 147 -7.29 -24.20 20.47
N ASP A 148 -7.89 -24.15 19.27
CA ASP A 148 -7.24 -23.58 18.08
C ASP A 148 -7.49 -22.07 17.84
N LEU A 149 -8.55 -21.50 18.43
CA LEU A 149 -9.01 -20.13 18.09
C LEU A 149 -8.47 -19.02 19.01
N ASP A 150 -7.82 -19.34 20.13
CA ASP A 150 -7.13 -18.43 21.09
C ASP A 150 -7.94 -17.20 21.61
N LEU A 151 -9.19 -16.96 21.18
CA LEU A 151 -10.09 -15.88 21.67
C LEU A 151 -11.37 -16.49 22.28
N PRO A 152 -11.45 -16.65 23.61
CA PRO A 152 -12.66 -17.17 24.25
C PRO A 152 -13.79 -16.13 24.25
N VAL A 153 -15.03 -16.61 24.25
CA VAL A 153 -16.21 -15.76 24.54
C VAL A 153 -15.99 -15.06 25.88
N GLY A 154 -16.18 -13.75 25.91
CA GLY A 154 -15.88 -12.90 27.07
C GLY A 154 -14.53 -12.19 27.01
N PHE A 155 -13.66 -12.51 26.04
CA PHE A 155 -12.47 -11.69 25.78
C PHE A 155 -12.90 -10.25 25.47
N SER A 156 -12.35 -9.28 26.20
CA SER A 156 -12.69 -7.86 26.06
C SER A 156 -11.44 -7.02 25.96
N LEU A 157 -11.47 -6.02 25.09
CA LEU A 157 -10.43 -5.02 25.00
C LEU A 157 -10.59 -3.99 26.12
N ALA A 158 -9.48 -3.55 26.72
CA ALA A 158 -9.51 -2.57 27.80
C ALA A 158 -10.08 -1.22 27.32
N ALA A 159 -10.87 -0.56 28.17
CA ALA A 159 -11.36 0.79 27.93
C ALA A 159 -10.17 1.76 27.79
N GLY A 160 -10.06 2.43 26.64
CA GLY A 160 -8.96 3.35 26.33
C GLY A 160 -8.06 2.93 25.17
N ALA A 161 -8.16 1.68 24.67
CA ALA A 161 -7.41 1.25 23.48
C ALA A 161 -7.96 1.93 22.21
N THR A 162 -7.06 2.55 21.43
CA THR A 162 -7.27 3.61 20.43
C THR A 162 -8.06 3.23 19.16
N SER A 163 -8.72 4.23 18.57
CA SER A 163 -9.64 4.22 17.41
C SER A 163 -11.05 3.62 17.63
N ARG A 164 -12.08 4.46 17.42
CA ARG A 164 -13.50 4.09 17.29
C ARG A 164 -13.98 4.12 15.83
N HIS A 165 -13.10 4.43 14.89
CA HIS A 165 -13.45 4.55 13.49
C HIS A 165 -12.76 3.47 12.68
N SER A 166 -13.31 3.20 11.51
CA SER A 166 -12.75 2.18 10.65
C SER A 166 -11.46 2.66 10.00
N THR A 167 -10.40 1.86 10.10
CA THR A 167 -9.14 2.04 9.35
C THR A 167 -9.15 1.32 8.01
N GLN A 168 -10.24 0.61 7.67
CA GLN A 168 -10.42 -0.06 6.39
C GLN A 168 -10.68 0.94 5.25
N ALA A 169 -10.07 0.68 4.09
CA ALA A 169 -10.28 1.49 2.88
C ALA A 169 -11.77 1.58 2.51
N GLY A 170 -12.24 2.78 2.16
CA GLY A 170 -13.63 3.05 1.81
C GLY A 170 -14.53 3.35 3.00
N ALA A 171 -13.97 3.49 4.20
CA ALA A 171 -14.70 4.00 5.35
C ALA A 171 -15.34 5.35 5.01
N ILE A 172 -16.63 5.51 5.34
CA ILE A 172 -17.37 6.74 5.09
C ILE A 172 -17.16 7.68 6.28
N ALA A 173 -16.80 8.93 6.00
CA ALA A 173 -16.66 9.97 7.00
C ALA A 173 -17.11 11.33 6.45
N ASP A 174 -17.71 12.15 7.29
CA ASP A 174 -18.03 13.53 6.96
C ASP A 174 -16.74 14.37 6.89
N LEU A 175 -16.67 15.33 5.98
CA LEU A 175 -15.54 16.25 5.87
C LEU A 175 -15.33 17.07 7.16
N ASP A 176 -16.41 17.35 7.89
CA ASP A 176 -16.41 18.08 9.16
C ASP A 176 -16.16 17.18 10.38
N ALA A 177 -15.90 15.89 10.17
CA ALA A 177 -15.57 14.97 11.25
C ALA A 177 -14.32 15.45 12.03
N PRO A 178 -14.31 15.37 13.38
CA PRO A 178 -13.17 15.82 14.19
C PRO A 178 -11.83 15.17 13.85
N ILE A 179 -11.86 13.95 13.29
CA ILE A 179 -10.66 13.26 12.81
C ILE A 179 -9.97 14.01 11.66
N PHE A 180 -10.69 14.85 10.91
CA PHE A 180 -10.17 15.60 9.76
C PHE A 180 -9.78 17.04 10.08
N SER A 181 -9.71 17.40 11.36
CA SER A 181 -9.32 18.76 11.76
C SER A 181 -7.87 19.08 11.42
N ALA A 182 -7.57 20.38 11.29
CA ALA A 182 -6.20 20.87 11.12
C ALA A 182 -5.27 20.46 12.28
N GLU A 183 -5.80 20.38 13.51
CA GLU A 183 -5.05 19.91 14.68
C GLU A 183 -4.59 18.45 14.52
N ARG A 184 -5.47 17.58 14.00
CA ARG A 184 -5.10 16.20 13.68
C ARG A 184 -4.11 16.12 12.52
N GLY A 185 -4.23 17.02 11.53
CA GLY A 185 -3.22 17.17 10.47
C GLY A 185 -1.82 17.49 11.01
N LEU A 186 -1.73 18.44 11.95
CA LEU A 186 -0.50 18.80 12.66
C LEU A 186 0.04 17.64 13.51
N GLN A 187 -0.83 16.94 14.25
CA GLN A 187 -0.43 15.75 15.00
C GLN A 187 0.13 14.67 14.08
N GLY A 188 -0.49 14.42 12.92
CA GLY A 188 0.02 13.47 11.93
C GLY A 188 1.40 13.82 11.37
N TYR A 189 1.82 15.08 11.48
CA TYR A 189 3.14 15.54 11.07
C TYR A 189 4.19 15.40 12.18
N TRP A 190 3.85 15.77 13.41
CA TRP A 190 4.80 15.80 14.53
C TRP A 190 4.79 14.54 15.41
N GLU A 191 3.71 13.79 15.42
CA GLU A 191 3.52 12.54 16.19
C GLU A 191 2.98 11.41 15.29
N PRO A 192 3.72 10.99 14.25
CA PRO A 192 3.21 10.07 13.25
C PRO A 192 2.83 8.69 13.81
N MET A 193 3.44 8.23 14.91
CA MET A 193 3.08 6.95 15.55
C MET A 193 1.83 7.03 16.40
N THR A 194 1.67 8.09 17.18
CA THR A 194 0.40 8.36 17.86
C THR A 194 -0.73 8.46 16.84
N PHE A 195 -0.54 9.27 15.79
CA PHE A 195 -1.54 9.43 14.73
C PHE A 195 -1.88 8.10 14.06
N PHE A 196 -0.89 7.28 13.68
CA PHE A 196 -1.18 6.00 13.02
C PHE A 196 -1.94 5.04 13.94
N ARG A 197 -1.67 5.04 15.25
CA ARG A 197 -2.38 4.18 16.22
C ARG A 197 -3.79 4.66 16.54
N GLU A 198 -4.04 5.97 16.47
CA GLU A 198 -5.33 6.57 16.77
C GLU A 198 -6.22 6.69 15.54
N VAL A 199 -5.66 7.15 14.43
CA VAL A 199 -6.35 7.49 13.18
C VAL A 199 -6.10 6.46 12.08
N GLY A 200 -4.90 5.89 12.03
CA GLY A 200 -4.44 5.08 10.90
C GLY A 200 -4.09 5.94 9.69
N GLY A 201 -3.76 5.31 8.57
CA GLY A 201 -3.74 5.97 7.26
C GLY A 201 -4.76 5.29 6.36
N ASN A 202 -5.67 6.06 5.75
CA ASN A 202 -6.83 5.49 5.07
C ASN A 202 -7.27 6.29 3.84
N VAL A 203 -7.96 5.61 2.92
CA VAL A 203 -8.74 6.24 1.84
C VAL A 203 -10.19 6.28 2.29
N TYR A 204 -10.68 7.47 2.63
CA TYR A 204 -12.05 7.73 3.05
C TYR A 204 -12.93 8.10 1.88
N PHE A 205 -14.21 7.73 1.96
CA PHE A 205 -15.26 8.25 1.09
C PHE A 205 -16.09 9.28 1.85
N LEU A 206 -16.53 10.33 1.15
CA LEU A 206 -17.48 11.30 1.72
C LEU A 206 -18.94 10.86 1.56
N GLU A 207 -19.18 9.84 0.73
CA GLU A 207 -20.47 9.23 0.47
C GLU A 207 -20.29 7.77 0.03
N PRO A 208 -21.34 6.93 0.05
CA PRO A 208 -21.28 5.58 -0.54
C PRO A 208 -20.74 5.59 -1.98
N TYR A 209 -19.96 4.58 -2.34
CA TYR A 209 -19.39 4.45 -3.68
C TYR A 209 -20.48 4.36 -4.77
N ASP A 210 -20.39 5.22 -5.79
CA ASP A 210 -21.23 5.17 -7.00
C ASP A 210 -20.38 4.81 -8.22
N ARG A 211 -20.59 3.59 -8.75
CA ARG A 211 -19.88 3.07 -9.93
C ARG A 211 -20.03 3.90 -11.20
N ARG A 212 -20.99 4.83 -11.26
CA ARG A 212 -21.21 5.71 -12.42
C ARG A 212 -20.32 6.94 -12.40
N LYS A 213 -19.75 7.28 -11.24
CA LYS A 213 -18.90 8.45 -11.03
C LYS A 213 -17.44 8.05 -11.09
N THR A 214 -16.60 8.95 -11.59
CA THR A 214 -15.15 8.76 -11.52
C THR A 214 -14.63 9.23 -10.15
N PRO A 215 -13.98 8.36 -9.36
CA PRO A 215 -13.31 8.79 -8.14
C PRO A 215 -12.25 9.87 -8.40
N VAL A 216 -12.23 10.89 -7.54
CA VAL A 216 -11.19 11.92 -7.47
C VAL A 216 -10.56 11.81 -6.09
N LEU A 217 -9.36 11.23 -6.04
CA LEU A 217 -8.59 11.10 -4.81
C LEU A 217 -7.82 12.39 -4.52
N PHE A 218 -8.14 13.02 -3.39
CA PHE A 218 -7.41 14.16 -2.85
C PHE A 218 -6.34 13.69 -1.86
N VAL A 219 -5.10 14.13 -2.06
CA VAL A 219 -3.92 13.77 -1.25
C VAL A 219 -3.29 15.03 -0.67
N HIS A 220 -3.37 15.20 0.65
CA HIS A 220 -2.88 16.40 1.34
C HIS A 220 -1.34 16.42 1.48
N GLY A 221 -0.80 17.59 1.83
CA GLY A 221 0.62 17.83 2.08
C GLY A 221 1.08 17.64 3.52
N ALA A 222 2.30 18.08 3.81
CA ALA A 222 2.86 18.12 5.15
C ALA A 222 1.98 18.96 6.09
N ALA A 223 1.66 18.39 7.27
CA ALA A 223 0.73 18.95 8.26
C ALA A 223 -0.69 19.26 7.73
N GLY A 224 -1.01 18.84 6.51
CA GLY A 224 -2.30 19.08 5.89
C GLY A 224 -3.42 18.22 6.46
N SER A 225 -4.65 18.60 6.15
CA SER A 225 -5.86 17.91 6.54
C SER A 225 -6.80 17.71 5.35
N PRO A 226 -7.76 16.77 5.45
CA PRO A 226 -8.82 16.63 4.45
C PRO A 226 -9.62 17.92 4.22
N GLN A 227 -9.78 18.74 5.25
CA GLN A 227 -10.53 20.00 5.20
C GLN A 227 -9.86 21.07 4.32
N ASP A 228 -8.55 20.94 4.05
CA ASP A 228 -7.83 21.85 3.15
C ASP A 228 -8.40 21.79 1.71
N TRP A 229 -9.02 20.67 1.35
CA TRP A 229 -9.65 20.45 0.03
C TRP A 229 -11.10 20.94 -0.05
N ARG A 230 -11.63 21.57 1.01
CA ARG A 230 -13.05 21.96 1.09
C ARG A 230 -13.51 22.76 -0.12
N TYR A 231 -12.70 23.71 -0.58
CA TYR A 231 -13.06 24.52 -1.74
C TYR A 231 -13.18 23.66 -3.01
N PHE A 232 -12.19 22.82 -3.31
CA PHE A 232 -12.21 21.93 -4.47
C PHE A 232 -13.39 20.96 -4.40
N ILE A 233 -13.64 20.34 -3.24
CA ILE A 233 -14.72 19.38 -3.04
C ILE A 233 -16.10 20.03 -3.21
N ALA A 234 -16.27 21.27 -2.72
CA ALA A 234 -17.52 22.01 -2.82
C ALA A 234 -17.87 22.44 -4.26
N HIS A 235 -16.85 22.68 -5.10
CA HIS A 235 -17.05 23.13 -6.48
C HIS A 235 -16.92 21.99 -7.51
N LEU A 236 -16.57 20.78 -7.08
CA LEU A 236 -16.46 19.60 -7.93
C LEU A 236 -17.82 19.25 -8.55
N ASP A 237 -17.84 18.90 -9.84
CA ASP A 237 -19.04 18.35 -10.49
C ASP A 237 -19.38 16.98 -9.88
N ARG A 238 -20.31 16.98 -8.92
CA ARG A 238 -20.73 15.81 -8.16
C ARG A 238 -21.62 14.85 -8.95
N GLU A 239 -22.07 15.21 -10.16
CA GLU A 239 -22.78 14.27 -11.04
C GLU A 239 -21.80 13.32 -11.72
N ARG A 240 -20.60 13.82 -12.05
CA ARG A 240 -19.56 13.05 -12.77
C ARG A 240 -18.48 12.49 -11.87
N TYR A 241 -18.15 13.19 -10.78
CA TYR A 241 -17.02 12.86 -9.93
C TYR A 241 -17.44 12.57 -8.49
N GLN A 242 -16.71 11.66 -7.85
CA GLN A 242 -16.88 11.32 -6.44
C GLN A 242 -15.59 11.65 -5.67
N PRO A 243 -15.61 12.58 -4.71
CA PRO A 243 -14.43 12.91 -3.91
C PRO A 243 -14.08 11.79 -2.94
N TRP A 244 -12.83 11.35 -3.01
CA TRP A 244 -12.18 10.45 -2.04
C TRP A 244 -11.00 11.18 -1.41
N ILE A 245 -10.63 10.78 -0.19
CA ILE A 245 -9.57 11.46 0.57
C ILE A 245 -8.57 10.43 1.05
N PHE A 246 -7.29 10.61 0.72
CA PHE A 246 -6.22 9.89 1.38
C PHE A 246 -5.73 10.71 2.58
N TYR A 247 -6.03 10.24 3.79
CA TYR A 247 -5.60 10.88 5.04
C TYR A 247 -4.59 10.01 5.77
N TYR A 248 -3.41 10.54 6.02
CA TYR A 248 -2.25 9.78 6.47
C TYR A 248 -1.32 10.62 7.37
N PRO A 249 -0.49 9.99 8.23
CA PRO A 249 0.51 10.72 9.02
C PRO A 249 1.60 11.28 8.12
N SER A 250 1.48 12.54 7.74
CA SER A 250 2.43 13.23 6.85
C SER A 250 3.86 13.35 7.42
N GLY A 251 4.05 13.08 8.72
CA GLY A 251 5.37 12.99 9.35
C GLY A 251 6.09 11.66 9.07
N ALA A 252 5.36 10.61 8.73
CA ALA A 252 5.95 9.31 8.38
C ALA A 252 6.69 9.39 7.04
N ALA A 253 7.61 8.45 6.80
CA ALA A 253 8.34 8.39 5.54
C ALA A 253 7.39 8.36 4.33
N VAL A 254 7.71 9.17 3.32
CA VAL A 254 6.93 9.35 2.08
C VAL A 254 6.82 8.01 1.35
N GLU A 255 7.89 7.22 1.34
CA GLU A 255 7.89 5.88 0.72
C GLU A 255 6.89 4.93 1.40
N SER A 256 6.82 4.93 2.74
CA SER A 256 5.85 4.14 3.49
C SER A 256 4.41 4.54 3.16
N MET A 257 4.13 5.84 3.05
CA MET A 257 2.79 6.35 2.76
C MET A 257 2.39 6.08 1.30
N ALA A 258 3.34 6.08 0.37
CA ALA A 258 3.10 5.69 -1.02
C ALA A 258 2.72 4.21 -1.13
N TYR A 259 3.37 3.33 -0.38
CA TYR A 259 3.01 1.91 -0.33
C TYR A 259 1.66 1.68 0.37
N LEU A 260 1.38 2.40 1.46
CA LEU A 260 0.05 2.37 2.09
C LEU A 260 -1.05 2.79 1.11
N LEU A 261 -0.83 3.86 0.35
CA LEU A 261 -1.77 4.30 -0.68
C LEU A 261 -2.00 3.21 -1.74
N TYR A 262 -0.93 2.58 -2.23
CA TYR A 262 -1.04 1.43 -3.14
C TYR A 262 -1.95 0.34 -2.55
N TRP A 263 -1.68 -0.07 -1.30
CA TRP A 263 -2.44 -1.11 -0.63
C TRP A 263 -3.93 -0.75 -0.48
N LYS A 264 -4.25 0.48 -0.09
CA LYS A 264 -5.64 0.96 0.02
C LYS A 264 -6.34 0.96 -1.32
N LEU A 265 -5.72 1.50 -2.36
CA LEU A 265 -6.29 1.54 -3.71
C LEU A 265 -6.46 0.14 -4.32
N LEU A 266 -5.52 -0.77 -4.10
CA LEU A 266 -5.63 -2.17 -4.51
C LEU A 266 -6.86 -2.83 -3.87
N ASN A 267 -7.04 -2.68 -2.55
CA ASN A 267 -8.19 -3.25 -1.84
C ASN A 267 -9.52 -2.66 -2.34
N LEU A 268 -9.58 -1.35 -2.59
CA LEU A 268 -10.76 -0.71 -3.16
C LEU A 268 -11.04 -1.19 -4.58
N HIS A 269 -10.01 -1.38 -5.42
CA HIS A 269 -10.19 -1.89 -6.78
C HIS A 269 -10.66 -3.34 -6.79
N LEU A 270 -10.13 -4.19 -5.90
CA LEU A 270 -10.60 -5.56 -5.71
C LEU A 270 -12.09 -5.63 -5.32
N LYS A 271 -12.55 -4.69 -4.47
CA LYS A 271 -13.94 -4.59 -4.01
C LYS A 271 -14.88 -3.99 -5.06
N HIS A 272 -14.49 -2.87 -5.66
CA HIS A 272 -15.38 -2.01 -6.45
C HIS A 272 -15.15 -2.05 -7.96
N GLY A 273 -14.00 -2.56 -8.42
CA GLY A 273 -13.71 -2.73 -9.84
C GLY A 273 -13.68 -1.43 -10.66
N PHE A 274 -13.45 -0.27 -10.03
CA PHE A 274 -13.41 0.99 -10.77
C PHE A 274 -12.27 1.01 -11.80
N GLU A 275 -12.58 1.45 -13.01
CA GLU A 275 -11.64 1.47 -14.14
C GLU A 275 -10.79 2.74 -14.20
N ARG A 276 -11.23 3.79 -13.51
CA ARG A 276 -10.66 5.14 -13.64
C ARG A 276 -10.63 5.80 -12.28
N ILE A 277 -9.53 6.49 -11.99
CA ILE A 277 -9.39 7.39 -10.85
C ILE A 277 -8.53 8.59 -11.27
N VAL A 278 -8.94 9.76 -10.80
CA VAL A 278 -8.14 10.99 -10.84
C VAL A 278 -7.41 11.12 -9.51
N ILE A 279 -6.12 11.42 -9.55
CA ILE A 279 -5.32 11.68 -8.35
C ILE A 279 -4.95 13.16 -8.35
N THR A 280 -5.38 13.88 -7.33
CA THR A 280 -5.10 15.31 -7.12
C THR A 280 -4.32 15.45 -5.84
N ALA A 281 -3.10 15.95 -5.91
CA ALA A 281 -2.19 15.93 -4.78
C ALA A 281 -1.54 17.29 -4.56
N HIS A 282 -1.47 17.73 -3.31
CA HIS A 282 -0.88 19.01 -2.92
C HIS A 282 0.44 18.81 -2.18
N SER A 283 1.41 19.68 -2.45
CA SER A 283 2.68 19.74 -1.72
C SER A 283 3.35 18.36 -1.66
N MET A 284 3.80 17.91 -0.48
CA MET A 284 4.38 16.59 -0.25
C MET A 284 3.47 15.43 -0.66
N GLY A 285 2.15 15.61 -0.69
CA GLY A 285 1.21 14.61 -1.21
C GLY A 285 1.48 14.23 -2.67
N GLY A 286 2.03 15.15 -3.46
CA GLY A 286 2.45 14.86 -4.84
C GLY A 286 3.63 13.90 -4.91
N LEU A 287 4.54 13.92 -3.93
CA LEU A 287 5.63 12.95 -3.81
C LEU A 287 5.09 11.55 -3.47
N VAL A 288 4.12 11.47 -2.56
CA VAL A 288 3.41 10.21 -2.22
C VAL A 288 2.71 9.64 -3.46
N ALA A 289 1.89 10.46 -4.13
CA ALA A 289 1.14 10.05 -5.31
C ALA A 289 2.06 9.60 -6.46
N ARG A 290 3.11 10.37 -6.77
CA ARG A 290 4.08 9.98 -7.81
C ARG A 290 4.82 8.71 -7.45
N SER A 291 5.29 8.56 -6.20
CA SER A 291 5.99 7.35 -5.75
C SER A 291 5.11 6.10 -5.91
N PHE A 292 3.82 6.20 -5.55
CA PHE A 292 2.83 5.16 -5.84
C PHE A 292 2.75 4.86 -7.35
N LEU A 293 2.59 5.88 -8.20
CA LEU A 293 2.40 5.71 -9.64
C LEU A 293 3.61 5.07 -10.33
N VAL A 294 4.83 5.50 -10.01
CA VAL A 294 6.05 4.98 -10.67
C VAL A 294 6.44 3.58 -10.19
N ASN A 295 6.04 3.18 -8.98
CA ASN A 295 6.35 1.87 -8.43
C ASN A 295 5.23 0.84 -8.64
N HIS A 296 3.97 1.28 -8.66
CA HIS A 296 2.80 0.38 -8.66
C HIS A 296 1.73 0.74 -9.71
N GLY A 297 1.83 1.89 -10.39
CA GLY A 297 0.82 2.33 -11.36
C GLY A 297 0.67 1.41 -12.59
N ALA A 298 1.69 0.64 -12.94
CA ALA A 298 1.58 -0.39 -13.99
C ALA A 298 0.66 -1.56 -13.56
N GLN A 299 0.65 -1.90 -12.27
CA GLN A 299 -0.24 -2.91 -11.68
C GLN A 299 -1.63 -2.34 -11.35
N PHE A 300 -1.77 -1.02 -11.45
CA PHE A 300 -2.99 -0.28 -11.15
C PHE A 300 -3.37 0.65 -12.32
N PRO A 301 -3.82 0.10 -13.46
CA PRO A 301 -4.05 0.88 -14.69
C PRO A 301 -5.21 1.87 -14.59
N GLY A 302 -5.94 1.89 -13.46
CA GLY A 302 -7.06 2.80 -13.23
C GLY A 302 -6.64 4.25 -13.05
N ALA A 303 -5.40 4.55 -12.66
CA ALA A 303 -4.94 5.94 -12.52
C ALA A 303 -4.69 6.58 -13.89
N LYS A 304 -5.65 7.39 -14.35
CA LYS A 304 -5.65 7.96 -15.70
C LYS A 304 -5.22 9.42 -15.75
N LEU A 305 -5.47 10.17 -14.68
CA LEU A 305 -5.10 11.58 -14.56
C LEU A 305 -4.43 11.80 -13.21
N PHE A 306 -3.27 12.46 -13.25
CA PHE A 306 -2.56 12.96 -12.08
C PHE A 306 -2.44 14.48 -12.17
N VAL A 307 -2.87 15.19 -11.14
CA VAL A 307 -2.71 16.64 -11.01
C VAL A 307 -1.92 16.91 -9.73
N SER A 308 -0.75 17.53 -9.86
CA SER A 308 0.03 17.99 -8.71
C SER A 308 -0.13 19.49 -8.53
N VAL A 309 -0.25 19.93 -7.27
CA VAL A 309 -0.38 21.34 -6.89
C VAL A 309 0.74 21.69 -5.92
N SER A 310 1.64 22.58 -6.32
CA SER A 310 2.78 23.08 -5.50
C SER A 310 3.69 21.99 -4.90
N THR A 311 3.93 20.91 -5.64
CA THR A 311 4.73 19.78 -5.14
C THR A 311 6.24 20.07 -5.16
N PRO A 312 6.98 19.79 -4.06
CA PRO A 312 8.44 19.98 -3.99
C PRO A 312 9.21 18.88 -4.72
N TRP A 313 9.16 18.81 -6.05
CA TRP A 313 9.81 17.75 -6.84
C TRP A 313 11.33 17.69 -6.64
N GLY A 314 11.97 18.83 -6.36
CA GLY A 314 13.38 18.93 -6.04
C GLY A 314 13.74 18.58 -4.61
N GLY A 315 12.76 18.26 -3.75
CA GLY A 315 12.94 18.22 -2.30
C GLY A 315 12.84 19.61 -1.67
N GLU A 316 13.15 19.70 -0.39
CA GLU A 316 13.01 20.92 0.40
C GLU A 316 14.26 21.12 1.28
N SER A 317 14.93 22.27 1.11
CA SER A 317 16.19 22.55 1.81
C SER A 317 16.03 22.64 3.33
N SER A 318 14.86 23.05 3.82
CA SER A 318 14.59 23.06 5.26
C SER A 318 14.54 21.65 5.86
N ALA A 319 14.08 20.65 5.12
CA ALA A 319 14.12 19.24 5.53
C ALA A 319 15.57 18.74 5.65
N GLU A 320 16.45 19.12 4.71
CA GLU A 320 17.87 18.81 4.81
C GLU A 320 18.54 19.47 6.01
N LEU A 321 18.26 20.75 6.27
CA LEU A 321 18.77 21.44 7.44
C LEU A 321 18.29 20.77 8.74
N GLY A 322 17.01 20.38 8.80
CA GLY A 322 16.42 19.64 9.90
C GLY A 322 17.12 18.31 10.14
N VAL A 323 17.36 17.51 9.10
CA VAL A 323 18.09 16.23 9.22
C VAL A 323 19.53 16.42 9.71
N ARG A 324 20.21 17.49 9.28
CA ARG A 324 21.62 17.74 9.65
C ARG A 324 21.80 18.31 11.06
N HIS A 325 20.85 19.10 11.56
CA HIS A 325 21.06 19.92 12.74
C HIS A 325 20.01 19.75 13.84
N SER A 326 18.84 19.15 13.56
CA SER A 326 17.80 18.96 14.57
C SER A 326 18.16 17.80 15.51
N PRO A 327 17.94 17.94 16.83
CA PRO A 327 18.10 16.83 17.78
C PRO A 327 17.03 15.73 17.63
N ALA A 328 15.96 16.01 16.89
CA ALA A 328 14.89 15.08 16.56
C ALA A 328 14.45 15.28 15.10
N VAL A 329 14.37 14.19 14.34
CA VAL A 329 14.14 14.24 12.88
C VAL A 329 12.80 13.58 12.56
N VAL A 330 11.92 14.34 11.92
CA VAL A 330 10.66 13.82 11.36
C VAL A 330 11.00 12.86 10.21
N PRO A 331 10.49 11.62 10.18
CA PRO A 331 10.84 10.64 9.15
C PRO A 331 10.70 11.14 7.70
N SER A 332 9.64 11.89 7.38
CA SER A 332 9.44 12.46 6.03
C SER A 332 10.54 13.43 5.59
N TRP A 333 11.27 14.04 6.53
CA TRP A 333 12.37 14.95 6.19
C TRP A 333 13.50 14.22 5.48
N HIS A 334 13.78 12.95 5.81
CA HIS A 334 14.79 12.15 5.11
C HIS A 334 14.47 12.00 3.62
N ASP A 335 13.20 11.78 3.28
CA ASP A 335 12.74 11.60 1.91
C ASP A 335 12.65 12.92 1.14
N MET A 336 12.40 14.02 1.83
CA MET A 336 12.32 15.36 1.23
C MET A 336 13.68 16.04 1.02
N ARG A 337 14.80 15.41 1.37
CA ARG A 337 16.12 16.02 1.17
C ARG A 337 16.40 16.24 -0.33
N PRO A 338 16.81 17.45 -0.73
CA PRO A 338 17.35 17.66 -2.07
C PRO A 338 18.47 16.69 -2.37
N ASP A 339 18.43 16.10 -3.57
CA ASP A 339 19.36 15.08 -4.05
C ASP A 339 19.53 13.85 -3.13
N GLY A 340 18.62 13.63 -2.18
CA GLY A 340 18.54 12.44 -1.34
C GLY A 340 18.15 11.19 -2.13
N ARG A 341 18.24 10.01 -1.50
CA ARG A 341 17.92 8.72 -2.14
C ARG A 341 16.52 8.74 -2.76
N PHE A 342 15.50 9.06 -1.98
CA PHE A 342 14.10 9.09 -2.42
C PHE A 342 13.88 10.01 -3.63
N VAL A 343 14.33 11.28 -3.57
CA VAL A 343 14.16 12.24 -4.67
C VAL A 343 14.83 11.76 -5.96
N ARG A 344 16.00 11.12 -5.88
CA ARG A 344 16.68 10.54 -7.05
C ARG A 344 15.89 9.36 -7.63
N GLU A 345 15.42 8.45 -6.78
CA GLU A 345 14.65 7.27 -7.18
C GLU A 345 13.28 7.64 -7.78
N LEU A 346 12.64 8.71 -7.29
CA LEU A 346 11.34 9.20 -7.75
C LEU A 346 11.30 9.55 -9.25
N PHE A 347 12.45 9.89 -9.83
CA PHE A 347 12.62 10.20 -11.26
C PHE A 347 13.52 9.21 -12.00
N ALA A 348 13.94 8.12 -11.35
CA ALA A 348 14.63 7.02 -12.01
C ALA A 348 13.69 6.23 -12.95
N ARG A 349 12.38 6.32 -12.70
CA ARG A 349 11.31 5.76 -13.53
C ARG A 349 10.37 6.88 -14.00
N ARG A 350 9.86 6.74 -15.22
CA ARG A 350 8.81 7.63 -15.75
C ARG A 350 7.44 7.23 -15.22
N LEU A 351 6.51 8.17 -15.22
CA LEU A 351 5.09 7.84 -15.01
C LEU A 351 4.60 6.81 -16.03
N PRO A 352 3.61 5.96 -15.67
CA PRO A 352 3.00 5.04 -16.61
C PRO A 352 2.46 5.79 -17.84
N PRO A 353 2.67 5.29 -19.08
CA PRO A 353 2.28 6.00 -20.31
C PRO A 353 0.78 6.35 -20.40
N GLN A 354 -0.07 5.58 -19.71
CA GLN A 354 -1.51 5.82 -19.63
C GLN A 354 -1.94 6.91 -18.63
N THR A 355 -1.02 7.44 -17.82
CA THR A 355 -1.31 8.47 -16.83
C THR A 355 -1.01 9.84 -17.43
N GLU A 356 -2.05 10.62 -17.73
CA GLU A 356 -1.89 12.03 -18.09
C GLU A 356 -1.50 12.84 -16.84
N TYR A 357 -0.53 13.73 -16.95
CA TYR A 357 -0.01 14.51 -15.83
C TYR A 357 -0.10 16.01 -16.07
N HIS A 358 -0.63 16.77 -15.10
CA HIS A 358 -0.64 18.24 -15.09
C HIS A 358 0.02 18.78 -13.81
N LEU A 359 0.87 19.80 -13.98
CA LEU A 359 1.61 20.43 -12.90
C LEU A 359 1.09 21.86 -12.69
N LEU A 360 0.47 22.12 -11.55
CA LEU A 360 0.02 23.44 -11.11
C LEU A 360 0.94 23.91 -9.98
N PHE A 361 1.34 25.18 -9.97
CA PHE A 361 2.24 25.73 -8.96
C PHE A 361 1.92 27.18 -8.59
N GLY A 362 2.15 27.53 -7.33
CA GLY A 362 2.05 28.90 -6.82
C GLY A 362 3.40 29.62 -6.89
N HIS A 363 3.37 30.96 -6.87
CA HIS A 363 4.60 31.77 -6.86
C HIS A 363 4.52 33.05 -6.01
N LYS A 364 3.57 33.15 -5.08
CA LYS A 364 3.34 34.33 -4.22
C LYS A 364 4.14 34.36 -2.91
N GLY A 365 5.29 33.68 -2.85
CA GLY A 365 6.11 33.59 -1.63
C GLY A 365 7.06 34.75 -1.36
N GLY A 366 7.24 35.63 -2.35
CA GLY A 366 8.23 36.69 -2.33
C GLY A 366 9.68 36.20 -2.46
N TYR A 367 10.56 37.15 -2.78
CA TYR A 367 12.02 37.00 -2.80
C TYR A 367 12.61 37.59 -1.53
N SER A 368 13.65 36.98 -0.96
CA SER A 368 14.51 37.63 0.02
C SER A 368 15.98 37.43 -0.34
N LEU A 369 16.87 38.28 0.19
CA LEU A 369 18.33 38.15 -0.03
C LEU A 369 18.89 36.78 0.39
N THR A 370 18.20 36.06 1.26
CA THR A 370 18.60 34.77 1.81
C THR A 370 17.75 33.60 1.33
N ARG A 371 16.66 33.84 0.59
CA ARG A 371 15.74 32.80 0.12
C ARG A 371 15.37 33.02 -1.36
N PRO A 372 15.62 32.02 -2.23
CA PRO A 372 15.16 32.05 -3.62
C PRO A 372 13.63 32.24 -3.75
N ASN A 373 13.16 32.57 -4.95
CA ASN A 373 11.72 32.70 -5.23
C ASN A 373 10.96 31.43 -4.81
N THR A 374 9.85 31.63 -4.10
CA THR A 374 9.03 30.56 -3.53
C THR A 374 7.53 30.84 -3.72
N ASP A 375 6.69 29.86 -3.37
CA ASP A 375 5.27 30.07 -3.10
C ASP A 375 4.98 30.39 -1.62
N GLY A 376 6.01 30.67 -0.81
CA GLY A 376 5.92 30.92 0.63
C GLY A 376 6.51 29.75 1.42
N THR A 377 6.44 28.55 0.87
CA THR A 377 6.95 27.32 1.50
C THR A 377 7.99 26.64 0.62
N VAL A 378 7.68 26.38 -0.64
CA VAL A 378 8.52 25.61 -1.57
C VAL A 378 9.14 26.53 -2.63
N THR A 379 10.42 26.35 -2.90
CA THR A 379 11.11 27.10 -3.96
C THR A 379 10.58 26.77 -5.35
N LEU A 380 10.55 27.76 -6.25
CA LEU A 380 10.16 27.53 -7.64
C LEU A 380 11.08 26.51 -8.33
N ALA A 381 12.37 26.50 -7.99
CA ALA A 381 13.34 25.52 -8.50
C ALA A 381 12.95 24.08 -8.12
N SER A 382 12.41 23.87 -6.91
CA SER A 382 11.90 22.57 -6.49
C SER A 382 10.57 22.24 -7.15
N GLN A 383 9.63 23.19 -7.22
CA GLN A 383 8.32 23.00 -7.88
C GLN A 383 8.45 22.74 -9.39
N LEU A 384 9.52 23.22 -10.02
CA LEU A 384 9.76 23.13 -11.46
C LEU A 384 10.99 22.27 -11.79
N LYS A 385 11.27 21.21 -11.04
CA LYS A 385 12.36 20.27 -11.39
C LYS A 385 12.16 19.73 -12.81
N SER A 386 13.19 19.78 -13.66
CA SER A 386 13.06 19.51 -15.11
C SER A 386 12.41 18.17 -15.48
N PRO A 387 12.73 17.03 -14.80
CA PRO A 387 12.06 15.76 -15.10
C PRO A 387 10.54 15.82 -14.89
N ALA A 388 10.06 16.49 -13.83
CA ALA A 388 8.64 16.68 -13.59
C ALA A 388 7.98 17.50 -14.70
N GLN A 389 8.60 18.61 -15.11
CA GLN A 389 8.09 19.42 -16.22
C GLN A 389 8.02 18.63 -17.53
N SER A 390 9.03 17.80 -17.81
CA SER A 390 9.12 17.05 -19.06
C SER A 390 8.06 15.96 -19.23
N GLU A 391 7.49 15.48 -18.12
CA GLU A 391 6.40 14.50 -18.12
C GLU A 391 5.01 15.16 -18.06
N ALA A 392 4.94 16.45 -17.72
CA ALA A 392 3.67 17.16 -17.60
C ALA A 392 3.16 17.57 -18.99
N ARG A 393 1.88 17.30 -19.25
CA ARG A 393 1.18 17.79 -20.45
C ARG A 393 1.01 19.31 -20.40
N ARG A 394 0.76 19.86 -19.21
CA ARG A 394 0.71 21.31 -18.96
C ARG A 394 1.39 21.63 -17.65
N VAL A 395 2.06 22.78 -17.64
CA VAL A 395 2.68 23.42 -16.48
C VAL A 395 2.01 24.78 -16.32
N LEU A 396 1.28 25.00 -15.24
CA LEU A 396 0.44 26.18 -15.02
C LEU A 396 0.85 26.88 -13.72
N GLY A 397 1.20 28.17 -13.82
CA GLY A 397 1.58 28.99 -12.67
C GLY A 397 0.46 29.95 -12.26
N PHE A 398 0.35 30.21 -10.95
CA PHE A 398 -0.67 31.08 -10.38
C PHE A 398 -0.05 32.04 -9.35
N ASP A 399 -0.62 33.26 -9.27
CA ASP A 399 -0.26 34.25 -8.24
C ASP A 399 -0.89 33.91 -6.88
N GLU A 400 -0.66 32.68 -6.45
CA GLU A 400 -1.10 32.11 -5.18
C GLU A 400 0.12 31.66 -4.37
N ASP A 401 -0.03 31.67 -3.05
CA ASP A 401 0.94 31.07 -2.14
C ASP A 401 0.66 29.55 -1.99
N HIS A 402 1.48 28.88 -1.19
CA HIS A 402 1.43 27.44 -1.00
C HIS A 402 0.07 26.95 -0.49
N VAL A 403 -0.70 27.77 0.22
CA VAL A 403 -1.96 27.39 0.86
C VAL A 403 -3.16 27.94 0.09
N SER A 404 -3.14 29.22 -0.25
CA SER A 404 -4.21 29.93 -0.96
C SER A 404 -4.56 29.28 -2.31
N ILE A 405 -3.60 28.63 -2.97
CA ILE A 405 -3.80 27.87 -4.21
C ILE A 405 -4.91 26.81 -4.11
N LEU A 406 -5.17 26.25 -2.91
CA LEU A 406 -6.24 25.26 -2.68
C LEU A 406 -7.64 25.87 -2.53
N SER A 407 -7.74 27.19 -2.41
CA SER A 407 -8.99 27.93 -2.27
C SER A 407 -9.25 28.93 -3.40
N SER A 408 -8.36 28.96 -4.40
CA SER A 408 -8.39 29.93 -5.49
C SER A 408 -9.44 29.55 -6.55
N PRO A 409 -10.38 30.47 -6.88
CA PRO A 409 -11.33 30.25 -7.98
C PRO A 409 -10.65 30.09 -9.34
N GLU A 410 -9.54 30.80 -9.58
CA GLU A 410 -8.80 30.72 -10.85
C GLU A 410 -8.13 29.35 -11.01
N VAL A 411 -7.48 28.87 -9.96
CA VAL A 411 -6.85 27.55 -9.95
C VAL A 411 -7.91 26.47 -10.15
N PHE A 412 -9.04 26.56 -9.44
CA PHE A 412 -10.11 25.59 -9.60
C PHE A 412 -10.73 25.63 -11.00
N ALA A 413 -10.88 26.80 -11.63
CA ALA A 413 -11.37 26.89 -13.00
C ALA A 413 -10.46 26.13 -13.99
N GLN A 414 -9.13 26.26 -13.83
CA GLN A 414 -8.17 25.47 -14.62
C GLN A 414 -8.23 23.99 -14.29
N TYR A 415 -8.35 23.63 -13.01
CA TYR A 415 -8.52 22.25 -12.58
C TYR A 415 -9.77 21.60 -13.18
N ALA A 416 -10.92 22.29 -13.13
CA ALA A 416 -12.17 21.83 -13.72
C ALA A 416 -12.06 21.69 -15.25
N ALA A 417 -11.34 22.61 -15.93
CA ALA A 417 -11.05 22.49 -17.36
C ALA A 417 -10.17 21.27 -17.67
N ILE A 418 -9.18 20.96 -16.82
CA ILE A 418 -8.38 19.73 -16.93
C ILE A 418 -9.27 18.50 -16.74
N LEU A 419 -10.13 18.47 -15.73
CA LEU A 419 -11.08 17.36 -15.52
C LEU A 419 -12.02 17.19 -16.72
N ALA A 420 -12.46 18.29 -17.34
CA ALA A 420 -13.31 18.29 -18.52
C ALA A 420 -12.59 17.83 -19.80
N ASP A 421 -11.35 18.27 -20.05
CA ASP A 421 -10.51 17.81 -21.20
C ASP A 421 -10.11 16.33 -21.03
N ALA A 422 -9.76 15.96 -19.79
CA ALA A 422 -9.59 14.58 -19.38
C ALA A 422 -10.92 13.83 -19.30
N GLY A 423 -12.05 14.50 -19.52
CA GLY A 423 -13.40 13.97 -19.69
C GLY A 423 -13.49 13.13 -20.95
N TRP A 424 -12.69 12.06 -20.94
CA TRP A 424 -12.70 10.87 -21.77
C TRP A 424 -13.27 11.12 -23.15
N ARG A 425 -12.56 11.93 -23.97
CA ARG A 425 -12.82 12.18 -25.41
C ARG A 425 -13.91 11.27 -25.98
N THR A 426 -15.16 11.68 -25.89
CA THR A 426 -16.29 11.01 -26.56
C THR A 426 -16.25 11.24 -28.08
N GLY A 427 -15.21 11.90 -28.61
CA GLY A 427 -15.09 12.26 -30.03
C GLY A 427 -13.66 12.33 -30.57
N GLY A 428 -12.74 11.43 -30.20
CA GLY A 428 -11.37 11.41 -30.76
C GLY A 428 -10.89 10.09 -31.36
N ARG A 429 -11.48 8.96 -30.94
CA ARG A 429 -11.38 7.63 -31.54
C ARG A 429 -12.55 6.87 -30.93
N ALA A 430 -13.35 6.14 -31.71
CA ALA A 430 -14.36 5.26 -31.12
C ALA A 430 -13.69 4.42 -30.01
N PRO A 431 -14.34 4.17 -28.86
CA PRO A 431 -13.78 3.27 -27.86
C PRO A 431 -13.32 2.01 -28.59
N ALA A 432 -12.08 1.61 -28.36
CA ALA A 432 -11.55 0.41 -28.99
C ALA A 432 -12.56 -0.71 -28.75
N PRO A 433 -12.91 -1.50 -29.78
CA PRO A 433 -13.91 -2.54 -29.65
C PRO A 433 -13.58 -3.37 -28.40
N SER A 434 -14.51 -3.50 -27.45
CA SER A 434 -14.24 -4.11 -26.16
C SER A 434 -15.34 -5.07 -25.74
N GLY A 435 -14.95 -6.14 -25.05
CA GLY A 435 -15.85 -7.12 -24.44
C GLY A 435 -15.50 -7.37 -22.99
N SER A 436 -16.01 -8.45 -22.42
CA SER A 436 -15.68 -8.88 -21.06
C SER A 436 -15.22 -10.33 -21.04
N LEU A 437 -14.56 -10.73 -19.95
CA LEU A 437 -14.18 -12.11 -19.66
C LEU A 437 -14.81 -12.56 -18.34
N ARG A 438 -15.66 -13.58 -18.39
CA ARG A 438 -16.18 -14.28 -17.22
C ARG A 438 -15.27 -15.44 -16.85
N LEU A 439 -14.67 -15.36 -15.67
CA LEU A 439 -13.80 -16.36 -15.08
C LEU A 439 -14.57 -17.21 -14.08
N HIS A 440 -14.56 -18.53 -14.27
CA HIS A 440 -15.05 -19.50 -13.30
C HIS A 440 -13.87 -20.08 -12.52
N LEU A 441 -13.80 -19.81 -11.23
CA LEU A 441 -12.67 -20.20 -10.37
C LEU A 441 -13.13 -21.19 -9.31
N ALA A 442 -12.42 -22.30 -9.18
CA ALA A 442 -12.60 -23.28 -8.12
C ALA A 442 -11.26 -23.58 -7.45
N PHE A 443 -11.29 -24.00 -6.19
CA PHE A 443 -10.14 -24.56 -5.49
C PHE A 443 -10.47 -26.00 -5.11
N GLU A 444 -9.67 -26.96 -5.59
CA GLU A 444 -9.94 -28.39 -5.38
C GLU A 444 -8.67 -29.12 -4.90
N PRO A 445 -8.66 -29.65 -3.66
CA PRO A 445 -9.64 -29.40 -2.60
C PRO A 445 -9.68 -27.93 -2.16
N ALA A 446 -10.77 -27.52 -1.52
CA ALA A 446 -10.85 -26.18 -0.93
C ALA A 446 -9.75 -25.98 0.13
N PRO A 447 -9.07 -24.81 0.15
CA PRO A 447 -8.02 -24.57 1.12
C PRO A 447 -8.57 -24.57 2.56
N PRO A 448 -7.78 -25.01 3.54
CA PRO A 448 -8.17 -25.00 4.96
C PRO A 448 -8.24 -23.59 5.58
N GLY A 449 -7.89 -22.55 4.81
CA GLY A 449 -7.84 -21.15 5.24
C GLY A 449 -8.38 -20.22 4.15
N PRO A 450 -8.14 -18.90 4.26
CA PRO A 450 -8.57 -17.96 3.24
C PRO A 450 -7.97 -18.32 1.89
N LYS A 451 -8.79 -18.19 0.83
CA LYS A 451 -8.32 -18.35 -0.55
C LYS A 451 -7.34 -17.22 -0.87
N PRO A 452 -6.17 -17.51 -1.46
CA PRO A 452 -5.21 -16.49 -1.86
C PRO A 452 -5.72 -15.63 -3.03
N LEU A 453 -5.18 -14.43 -3.17
CA LEU A 453 -5.42 -13.59 -4.36
C LEU A 453 -4.88 -14.30 -5.61
N ALA A 454 -5.63 -14.20 -6.70
CA ALA A 454 -5.18 -14.67 -8.01
C ALA A 454 -4.77 -13.49 -8.89
N LEU A 455 -3.65 -13.62 -9.59
CA LEU A 455 -3.23 -12.70 -10.63
C LEU A 455 -3.69 -13.24 -11.99
N LEU A 456 -4.59 -12.50 -12.64
CA LEU A 456 -4.98 -12.70 -14.03
C LEU A 456 -3.93 -12.03 -14.93
N VAL A 457 -3.38 -12.81 -15.86
CA VAL A 457 -2.52 -12.32 -16.93
C VAL A 457 -3.17 -12.63 -18.27
N LEU A 458 -3.42 -11.59 -19.07
CA LEU A 458 -3.91 -11.69 -20.44
C LEU A 458 -2.77 -11.33 -21.39
N ASP A 459 -2.17 -12.35 -21.98
CA ASP A 459 -1.15 -12.20 -23.01
C ASP A 459 -1.82 -12.13 -24.39
N PRO A 460 -1.73 -11.00 -25.12
CA PRO A 460 -2.28 -10.91 -26.47
C PRO A 460 -1.46 -11.81 -27.40
N MET A 461 -2.12 -12.70 -28.14
CA MET A 461 -1.45 -13.66 -29.01
C MET A 461 -1.22 -13.15 -30.43
N ASN A 462 -1.96 -12.11 -30.83
CA ASN A 462 -1.81 -11.24 -32.01
C ASN A 462 -3.14 -10.49 -32.21
N PRO A 463 -3.13 -9.32 -32.84
CA PRO A 463 -4.36 -8.62 -33.16
C PRO A 463 -5.19 -9.42 -34.17
N LEU A 464 -6.52 -9.34 -34.07
CA LEU A 464 -7.43 -9.90 -35.09
C LEU A 464 -7.19 -9.25 -36.47
N ASN A 465 -6.53 -8.07 -36.52
CA ASN A 465 -6.09 -7.37 -37.72
C ASN A 465 -4.59 -6.96 -37.66
N PRO A 466 -3.79 -7.19 -38.73
CA PRO A 466 -2.36 -6.90 -38.75
C PRO A 466 -1.97 -5.40 -38.66
N THR A 467 -2.93 -4.48 -38.79
CA THR A 467 -2.72 -3.03 -38.70
C THR A 467 -2.95 -2.45 -37.31
N ASP A 468 -3.45 -3.25 -36.36
CA ASP A 468 -3.71 -2.77 -35.00
C ASP A 468 -2.40 -2.66 -34.21
N ALA A 469 -2.28 -1.57 -33.44
CA ALA A 469 -1.19 -1.43 -32.48
C ALA A 469 -1.17 -2.64 -31.54
N ALA A 470 0.03 -3.15 -31.24
CA ALA A 470 0.20 -4.27 -30.32
C ALA A 470 -0.54 -3.98 -29.01
N THR A 471 -1.52 -4.82 -28.67
CA THR A 471 -2.22 -4.69 -27.40
C THR A 471 -1.22 -5.00 -26.29
N PRO A 472 -1.12 -4.19 -25.22
CA PRO A 472 -0.25 -4.51 -24.10
C PRO A 472 -0.81 -5.71 -23.31
N ARG A 473 0.09 -6.46 -22.67
CA ARG A 473 -0.28 -7.43 -21.62
C ARG A 473 -1.12 -6.75 -20.56
N ILE A 474 -2.19 -7.41 -20.13
CA ILE A 474 -3.05 -6.93 -19.04
C ILE A 474 -2.83 -7.83 -17.83
N SER A 475 -2.50 -7.24 -16.68
CA SER A 475 -2.33 -7.93 -15.42
C SER A 475 -3.28 -7.35 -14.38
N LEU A 476 -4.13 -8.19 -13.76
CA LEU A 476 -5.15 -7.76 -12.82
C LEU A 476 -5.18 -8.70 -11.61
N ALA A 477 -5.12 -8.14 -10.40
CA ALA A 477 -5.40 -8.90 -9.19
C ALA A 477 -6.91 -9.17 -9.09
N LEU A 478 -7.27 -10.42 -8.82
CA LEU A 478 -8.63 -10.87 -8.62
C LEU A 478 -8.87 -11.15 -7.14
N PRO A 479 -10.04 -10.77 -6.59
CA PRO A 479 -10.37 -11.16 -5.23
C PRO A 479 -10.54 -12.69 -5.15
N PRO A 480 -10.37 -13.25 -3.95
CA PRO A 480 -10.33 -14.69 -3.77
C PRO A 480 -11.72 -15.36 -3.76
N ASP A 481 -12.79 -14.56 -3.70
CA ASP A 481 -14.16 -15.01 -3.48
C ASP A 481 -15.06 -14.85 -4.72
N GLY A 482 -15.96 -15.82 -4.93
CA GLY A 482 -16.93 -15.86 -6.02
C GLY A 482 -16.70 -17.02 -7.00
N ALA A 483 -17.77 -17.76 -7.33
CA ALA A 483 -17.70 -18.90 -8.26
C ALA A 483 -17.56 -18.48 -9.74
N ALA A 484 -17.99 -17.26 -10.07
CA ALA A 484 -17.85 -16.66 -11.40
C ALA A 484 -17.66 -15.14 -11.28
N ARG A 485 -16.73 -14.57 -12.05
CA ARG A 485 -16.37 -13.15 -12.01
C ARG A 485 -16.24 -12.62 -13.43
N GLU A 486 -16.93 -11.52 -13.72
CA GLU A 486 -16.76 -10.80 -14.99
C GLU A 486 -15.68 -9.73 -14.85
N VAL A 487 -14.73 -9.71 -15.78
CA VAL A 487 -13.63 -8.75 -15.88
C VAL A 487 -13.78 -8.01 -17.21
N GLY A 488 -13.91 -6.69 -17.16
CA GLY A 488 -14.17 -5.88 -18.35
C GLY A 488 -14.35 -4.40 -18.01
N PRO A 489 -14.36 -3.53 -19.04
CA PRO A 489 -14.17 -3.83 -20.46
C PRO A 489 -12.70 -4.14 -20.78
N LEU A 490 -12.49 -5.17 -21.60
CA LEU A 490 -11.19 -5.60 -22.12
C LEU A 490 -11.15 -5.33 -23.63
N PRO A 491 -10.00 -4.93 -24.21
CA PRO A 491 -9.88 -4.79 -25.66
C PRO A 491 -10.25 -6.09 -26.37
N ALA A 492 -10.89 -6.00 -27.52
CA ALA A 492 -11.20 -7.15 -28.35
C ALA A 492 -9.91 -7.74 -28.92
N GLY A 493 -9.81 -9.06 -28.96
CA GLY A 493 -8.60 -9.74 -29.39
C GLY A 493 -8.55 -11.21 -28.98
N LEU A 494 -7.52 -11.91 -29.46
CA LEU A 494 -7.19 -13.25 -29.02
C LEU A 494 -6.15 -13.19 -27.91
N TYR A 495 -6.50 -13.76 -26.76
CA TYR A 495 -5.67 -13.77 -25.57
C TYR A 495 -5.33 -15.19 -25.14
N GLN A 496 -4.11 -15.35 -24.65
CA GLN A 496 -3.75 -16.43 -23.75
C GLN A 496 -3.99 -15.94 -22.31
N VAL A 497 -4.92 -16.59 -21.64
CA VAL A 497 -5.31 -16.30 -20.27
C VAL A 497 -4.55 -17.23 -19.33
N THR A 498 -3.84 -16.64 -18.38
CA THR A 498 -3.11 -17.36 -17.34
C THR A 498 -3.58 -16.87 -15.98
N LEU A 499 -3.77 -17.78 -15.03
CA LEU A 499 -4.05 -17.46 -13.64
C LEU A 499 -2.96 -18.01 -12.73
N LEU A 500 -2.43 -17.12 -11.90
CA LEU A 500 -1.34 -17.41 -10.98
C LEU A 500 -1.82 -17.12 -9.56
N THR A 501 -1.55 -18.02 -8.63
CA THR A 501 -1.82 -17.79 -7.22
C THR A 501 -0.81 -18.59 -6.41
N ASP A 502 -0.33 -18.03 -5.30
CA ASP A 502 0.74 -18.68 -4.53
C ASP A 502 0.26 -20.00 -3.93
N ALA A 503 1.14 -21.01 -3.90
CA ALA A 503 0.89 -22.38 -3.44
C ALA A 503 -0.20 -23.18 -4.21
N PHE A 504 -0.70 -22.69 -5.35
CA PHE A 504 -1.59 -23.48 -6.23
C PHE A 504 -1.15 -23.38 -7.69
N ARG A 505 -1.39 -24.45 -8.45
CA ARG A 505 -1.30 -24.40 -9.92
C ARG A 505 -2.71 -24.30 -10.48
N SER A 506 -2.85 -23.68 -11.64
CA SER A 506 -4.12 -23.62 -12.37
C SER A 506 -4.25 -24.80 -13.34
N GLU A 507 -5.46 -25.36 -13.43
CA GLU A 507 -5.85 -26.38 -14.40
C GLU A 507 -7.09 -25.90 -15.17
N PRO A 508 -7.00 -25.68 -16.51
CA PRO A 508 -5.78 -25.78 -17.32
C PRO A 508 -4.75 -24.70 -16.93
N PRO A 509 -3.45 -24.88 -17.22
CA PRO A 509 -2.44 -23.86 -16.93
C PRO A 509 -2.65 -22.57 -17.73
N ARG A 510 -3.31 -22.69 -18.91
CA ARG A 510 -3.59 -21.61 -19.85
C ARG A 510 -4.90 -21.87 -20.58
N ALA A 511 -5.67 -20.83 -20.84
CA ALA A 511 -6.84 -20.89 -21.71
C ALA A 511 -6.72 -19.90 -22.86
N ARG A 512 -7.11 -20.31 -24.08
CA ARG A 512 -7.22 -19.39 -25.21
C ARG A 512 -8.62 -18.80 -25.24
N VAL A 513 -8.71 -17.48 -25.26
CA VAL A 513 -9.98 -16.75 -25.19
C VAL A 513 -10.03 -15.69 -26.28
N VAL A 514 -11.14 -15.65 -27.01
CA VAL A 514 -11.43 -14.57 -27.96
C VAL A 514 -12.40 -13.61 -27.29
N ILE A 515 -11.95 -12.38 -27.04
CA ILE A 515 -12.82 -11.31 -26.55
C ILE A 515 -13.35 -10.57 -27.76
N ARG A 516 -14.68 -10.57 -27.95
CA ARG A 516 -15.34 -9.84 -29.02
C ARG A 516 -16.05 -8.60 -28.49
N PRO A 517 -16.25 -7.58 -29.35
CA PRO A 517 -16.94 -6.35 -28.95
C PRO A 517 -18.36 -6.64 -28.46
N GLY A 518 -18.71 -6.19 -27.26
CA GLY A 518 -20.03 -6.37 -26.66
C GLY A 518 -20.35 -7.81 -26.20
N GLU A 519 -19.43 -8.75 -26.34
CA GLU A 519 -19.61 -10.14 -25.88
C GLU A 519 -18.90 -10.38 -24.53
N VAL A 520 -19.41 -11.37 -23.78
CA VAL A 520 -18.75 -11.90 -22.58
C VAL A 520 -18.15 -13.25 -22.95
N ALA A 521 -16.83 -13.30 -23.08
CA ALA A 521 -16.10 -14.55 -23.25
C ALA A 521 -16.01 -15.31 -21.91
N GLU A 522 -15.86 -16.63 -21.93
CA GLU A 522 -15.79 -17.44 -20.72
C GLU A 522 -14.49 -18.24 -20.63
N ALA A 523 -13.95 -18.39 -19.43
CA ALA A 523 -12.88 -19.32 -19.13
C ALA A 523 -13.05 -19.93 -17.74
N ARG A 524 -12.64 -21.18 -17.57
CA ARG A 524 -12.74 -21.93 -16.30
C ARG A 524 -11.35 -22.41 -15.89
N PHE A 525 -11.06 -22.26 -14.60
CA PHE A 525 -9.82 -22.70 -13.98
C PHE A 525 -10.10 -23.33 -12.62
N VAL A 526 -9.40 -24.42 -12.34
CA VAL A 526 -9.36 -25.07 -11.03
C VAL A 526 -7.97 -24.87 -10.45
N PHE A 527 -7.88 -24.34 -9.23
CA PHE A 527 -6.64 -24.23 -8.49
C PHE A 527 -6.41 -25.50 -7.68
N VAL A 528 -5.32 -26.19 -7.98
CA VAL A 528 -4.92 -27.42 -7.30
C VAL A 528 -3.69 -27.13 -6.43
N PRO A 529 -3.68 -27.54 -5.14
CA PRO A 529 -2.56 -27.35 -4.25
C PRO A 529 -1.23 -27.85 -4.85
N GLN A 530 -0.18 -27.07 -4.67
CA GLN A 530 1.21 -27.47 -4.94
C GLN A 530 2.14 -26.90 -3.88
N GLY A 531 3.27 -27.57 -3.62
CA GLY A 531 4.32 -26.98 -2.79
C GLY A 531 5.11 -25.95 -3.58
N THR A 532 5.31 -24.77 -3.01
CA THR A 532 6.09 -23.68 -3.60
C THR A 532 7.14 -23.18 -2.62
N LEU A 533 8.27 -22.72 -3.16
CA LEU A 533 9.22 -21.88 -2.45
C LEU A 533 9.69 -20.78 -3.40
N ILE A 534 9.17 -19.57 -3.18
CA ILE A 534 9.40 -18.41 -4.05
C ILE A 534 10.06 -17.32 -3.21
N GLY A 535 11.05 -16.64 -3.80
CA GLY A 535 11.72 -15.55 -3.11
C GLY A 535 12.57 -14.71 -4.04
N TYR A 536 13.21 -13.71 -3.44
CA TYR A 536 14.16 -12.85 -4.13
C TYR A 536 15.24 -12.37 -3.16
N VAL A 537 16.39 -11.98 -3.69
CA VAL A 537 17.42 -11.28 -2.93
C VAL A 537 17.08 -9.79 -2.89
N GLY A 538 16.91 -9.24 -1.69
CA GLY A 538 16.55 -7.84 -1.48
C GLY A 538 17.76 -6.97 -1.14
N VAL A 539 17.65 -5.67 -1.42
CA VAL A 539 18.70 -4.69 -1.10
C VAL A 539 18.90 -4.62 0.40
N ARG A 540 20.13 -4.81 0.89
CA ARG A 540 20.43 -4.55 2.31
C ARG A 540 20.23 -3.06 2.59
N ALA A 541 19.32 -2.75 3.51
CA ALA A 541 18.97 -1.38 3.86
C ALA A 541 18.97 -1.22 5.38
N GLU A 542 19.50 -0.10 5.85
CA GLU A 542 19.32 0.35 7.23
C GLU A 542 17.85 0.75 7.45
N PRO A 543 17.34 0.76 8.69
CA PRO A 543 15.94 1.08 8.95
C PRO A 543 15.50 2.44 8.39
N VAL A 544 16.39 3.43 8.33
CA VAL A 544 16.11 4.74 7.72
C VAL A 544 15.85 4.66 6.21
N ASP A 545 16.50 3.72 5.53
CA ASP A 545 16.31 3.44 4.11
C ASP A 545 15.20 2.40 3.87
N ARG A 546 14.70 1.76 4.93
CA ARG A 546 13.59 0.83 4.88
C ARG A 546 12.62 1.07 6.05
N PRO A 547 11.92 2.21 6.05
CA PRO A 547 11.01 2.55 7.13
C PRO A 547 9.84 1.54 7.26
N ALA A 548 9.14 1.57 8.40
CA ALA A 548 7.95 0.75 8.60
C ALA A 548 6.93 0.96 7.46
N GLY A 549 6.47 -0.12 6.85
CA GLY A 549 5.51 -0.09 5.75
C GLY A 549 6.10 0.13 4.36
N SER A 550 7.42 0.33 4.22
CA SER A 550 8.04 0.40 2.89
C SER A 550 8.25 -0.99 2.28
N HIS A 551 8.11 -1.07 0.96
CA HIS A 551 8.47 -2.26 0.19
C HIS A 551 9.99 -2.40 0.12
N GLN A 552 10.50 -3.61 0.29
CA GLN A 552 11.92 -3.87 0.05
C GLN A 552 12.12 -4.24 -1.42
N PRO A 553 12.82 -3.41 -2.21
CA PRO A 553 13.05 -3.75 -3.61
C PRO A 553 14.04 -4.92 -3.75
N PRO A 554 13.96 -5.65 -4.87
CA PRO A 554 15.01 -6.59 -5.26
C PRO A 554 16.37 -5.89 -5.40
N ASP A 555 17.46 -6.61 -5.12
CA ASP A 555 18.82 -6.13 -5.38
C ASP A 555 19.28 -6.53 -6.78
N ASP A 556 18.95 -5.70 -7.78
CA ASP A 556 19.33 -5.94 -9.18
C ASP A 556 20.86 -5.89 -9.42
N LYS A 557 21.66 -5.47 -8.43
CA LYS A 557 23.13 -5.46 -8.53
C LYS A 557 23.74 -6.80 -8.12
N VAL A 558 23.02 -7.62 -7.37
CA VAL A 558 23.50 -8.93 -6.93
C VAL A 558 23.46 -9.92 -8.10
N ARG A 559 24.61 -10.53 -8.37
CA ARG A 559 24.74 -11.60 -9.37
C ARG A 559 24.69 -12.96 -8.69
N LEU A 560 23.52 -13.58 -8.78
CA LEU A 560 23.31 -14.95 -8.32
C LEU A 560 24.10 -15.92 -9.22
N LEU A 561 24.83 -16.84 -8.59
CA LEU A 561 25.64 -17.87 -9.27
C LEU A 561 24.88 -19.19 -9.32
N SER A 562 24.29 -19.59 -8.19
CA SER A 562 23.44 -20.77 -8.13
C SER A 562 22.48 -20.71 -6.94
N ILE A 563 21.33 -21.35 -7.10
CA ILE A 563 20.35 -21.58 -6.04
C ILE A 563 20.11 -23.08 -5.97
N THR A 564 20.30 -23.70 -4.81
CA THR A 564 20.07 -25.14 -4.59
C THR A 564 19.02 -25.33 -3.52
N LEU A 565 18.09 -26.24 -3.75
CA LEU A 565 17.09 -26.67 -2.79
C LEU A 565 17.23 -28.17 -2.57
N GLU A 566 17.41 -28.60 -1.33
CA GLU A 566 17.59 -30.01 -0.96
C GLU A 566 16.68 -30.38 0.22
N GLY A 567 15.90 -31.45 0.09
CA GLY A 567 14.93 -31.84 1.10
C GLY A 567 13.90 -32.85 0.55
N ALA A 568 13.20 -33.56 1.44
CA ALA A 568 12.16 -34.54 1.09
C ALA A 568 12.55 -35.53 -0.05
N GLY A 569 13.82 -35.96 -0.08
CA GLY A 569 14.33 -36.90 -1.09
C GLY A 569 14.61 -36.29 -2.48
N ILE A 570 14.52 -34.97 -2.64
CA ILE A 570 14.85 -34.27 -3.88
C ILE A 570 15.99 -33.28 -3.68
N ARG A 571 16.74 -33.04 -4.76
CA ARG A 571 17.71 -31.96 -4.87
C ARG A 571 17.54 -31.28 -6.22
N ARG A 572 17.22 -29.98 -6.22
CA ARG A 572 17.07 -29.18 -7.43
C ARG A 572 18.04 -28.01 -7.40
N ALA A 573 18.60 -27.66 -8.55
CA ALA A 573 19.54 -26.55 -8.67
C ALA A 573 19.15 -25.67 -9.85
N LEU A 574 19.19 -24.36 -9.63
CA LEU A 574 18.90 -23.33 -10.60
C LEU A 574 20.14 -22.48 -10.83
N VAL A 575 20.38 -22.14 -12.09
CA VAL A 575 21.29 -21.08 -12.49
C VAL A 575 20.42 -19.96 -13.05
N PRO A 576 20.57 -18.72 -12.59
CA PRO A 576 19.78 -17.61 -13.10
C PRO A 576 19.92 -17.47 -14.61
N ARG A 577 18.79 -17.51 -15.32
CA ARG A 577 18.74 -17.35 -16.77
C ARG A 577 19.00 -15.90 -17.16
N GLN A 578 19.44 -15.71 -18.40
CA GLN A 578 19.44 -14.41 -19.05
C GLN A 578 18.01 -14.08 -19.51
N GLY A 579 17.48 -12.92 -19.13
CA GLY A 579 16.11 -12.51 -19.47
C GLY A 579 15.41 -11.75 -18.34
N GLY A 580 14.26 -11.16 -18.67
CA GLY A 580 13.42 -10.41 -17.73
C GLY A 580 12.34 -11.26 -17.06
N PRO A 581 11.52 -10.67 -16.17
CA PRO A 581 10.47 -11.37 -15.41
C PRO A 581 9.31 -11.89 -16.27
N GLU A 582 9.25 -11.53 -17.55
CA GLU A 582 8.11 -11.86 -18.42
C GLU A 582 7.89 -13.37 -18.59
N ASP A 583 8.98 -14.16 -18.63
CA ASP A 583 8.89 -15.62 -18.76
C ASP A 583 8.58 -16.31 -17.42
N SER A 584 8.75 -15.64 -16.28
CA SER A 584 8.57 -16.26 -14.96
C SER A 584 7.12 -16.64 -14.70
N PHE A 585 6.18 -15.83 -15.17
CA PHE A 585 4.75 -16.17 -15.14
C PHE A 585 4.44 -17.40 -16.00
N ALA A 586 5.06 -17.49 -17.18
CA ALA A 586 4.92 -18.62 -18.07
C ALA A 586 5.52 -19.90 -17.46
N HIS A 587 6.71 -19.81 -16.84
CA HIS A 587 7.37 -20.91 -16.15
C HIS A 587 6.54 -21.41 -14.96
N TYR A 588 6.03 -20.50 -14.14
CA TYR A 588 5.15 -20.87 -13.03
C TYR A 588 3.90 -21.62 -13.50
N ALA A 589 3.22 -21.09 -14.53
CA ALA A 589 2.05 -21.75 -15.12
C ALA A 589 2.38 -23.13 -15.72
N ASP A 590 3.58 -23.29 -16.28
CA ASP A 590 4.06 -24.56 -16.83
C ASP A 590 4.55 -25.55 -15.74
N GLY A 591 4.52 -25.16 -14.46
CA GLY A 591 5.04 -25.99 -13.36
C GLY A 591 6.57 -26.14 -13.41
N LYS A 592 7.28 -25.14 -13.95
CA LYS A 592 8.74 -25.12 -14.07
C LYS A 592 9.36 -24.22 -13.02
N ASP A 593 10.42 -24.70 -12.40
CA ASP A 593 11.27 -23.88 -11.54
C ASP A 593 11.92 -22.75 -12.39
N ASP A 594 12.16 -21.58 -11.79
CA ASP A 594 12.73 -20.42 -12.48
C ASP A 594 13.68 -19.65 -11.58
N ALA A 595 14.70 -19.05 -12.18
CA ALA A 595 15.56 -18.08 -11.51
C ALA A 595 16.02 -17.04 -12.55
N HIS A 596 15.87 -15.76 -12.25
CA HIS A 596 16.31 -14.66 -13.11
C HIS A 596 16.65 -13.45 -12.24
N GLY A 597 17.74 -12.75 -12.57
CA GLY A 597 18.23 -11.64 -11.75
C GLY A 597 18.30 -12.03 -10.26
N PRO A 598 17.66 -11.29 -9.35
CA PRO A 598 17.61 -11.61 -7.93
C PRO A 598 16.46 -12.56 -7.53
N TYR A 599 15.61 -12.98 -8.45
CA TYR A 599 14.40 -13.77 -8.17
C TYR A 599 14.61 -15.27 -8.38
N PHE A 600 13.86 -16.08 -7.61
CA PHE A 600 13.80 -17.53 -7.79
C PHE A 600 12.42 -18.09 -7.39
N SER A 601 12.05 -19.21 -8.00
CA SER A 601 10.85 -19.97 -7.68
C SER A 601 11.07 -21.47 -7.88
N PHE A 602 10.74 -22.25 -6.86
CA PHE A 602 10.57 -23.69 -6.95
C PHE A 602 9.08 -24.02 -6.84
N VAL A 603 8.59 -24.91 -7.71
CA VAL A 603 7.17 -25.29 -7.79
C VAL A 603 7.01 -26.80 -7.86
N GLY A 604 5.81 -27.31 -7.58
CA GLY A 604 5.56 -28.75 -7.53
C GLY A 604 6.43 -29.49 -6.51
N LEU A 605 6.73 -28.86 -5.37
CA LEU A 605 7.49 -29.48 -4.28
C LEU A 605 6.59 -30.42 -3.45
N PRO A 606 7.07 -31.63 -3.10
CA PRO A 606 6.45 -32.44 -2.05
C PRO A 606 6.38 -31.71 -0.70
N ALA A 607 5.51 -32.18 0.19
CA ALA A 607 5.52 -31.70 1.57
C ALA A 607 6.80 -32.15 2.28
N GLY A 608 7.42 -31.26 3.03
CA GLY A 608 8.62 -31.58 3.82
C GLY A 608 9.49 -30.37 4.13
N ASP A 609 10.60 -30.64 4.80
CA ASP A 609 11.61 -29.64 5.13
C ASP A 609 12.71 -29.61 4.07
N TYR A 610 13.08 -28.40 3.69
CA TYR A 610 14.08 -28.10 2.66
C TYR A 610 15.14 -27.14 3.16
N GLU A 611 16.40 -27.38 2.81
CA GLU A 611 17.48 -26.41 2.94
C GLU A 611 17.65 -25.67 1.60
N LEU A 612 17.43 -24.36 1.61
CA LEU A 612 17.72 -23.44 0.52
C LEU A 612 19.15 -22.93 0.68
N THR A 613 19.98 -23.10 -0.34
CA THR A 613 21.33 -22.53 -0.43
C THR A 613 21.42 -21.57 -1.61
N ILE A 614 21.83 -20.32 -1.37
CA ILE A 614 22.05 -19.31 -2.42
C ILE A 614 23.51 -18.90 -2.44
N ARG A 615 24.12 -18.93 -3.63
CA ARG A 615 25.47 -18.42 -3.88
C ARG A 615 25.40 -17.22 -4.80
N ALA A 616 26.12 -16.16 -4.47
CA ALA A 616 26.23 -14.96 -5.27
C ALA A 616 27.67 -14.46 -5.31
N GLU A 617 28.03 -13.74 -6.38
CA GLU A 617 29.34 -13.12 -6.52
C GLU A 617 29.58 -12.10 -5.39
N GLY A 618 30.73 -12.16 -4.71
CA GLY A 618 31.09 -11.25 -3.63
C GLY A 618 30.34 -11.43 -2.30
N HIS A 619 29.62 -12.54 -2.10
CA HIS A 619 28.82 -12.80 -0.90
C HIS A 619 29.07 -14.18 -0.30
N GLU A 620 28.92 -14.27 1.03
CA GLU A 620 28.90 -15.54 1.76
C GLU A 620 27.71 -16.40 1.29
N PRO A 621 27.85 -17.74 1.19
CA PRO A 621 26.72 -18.61 0.87
C PRO A 621 25.61 -18.48 1.91
N TYR A 622 24.42 -18.11 1.47
CA TYR A 622 23.23 -18.08 2.32
C TYR A 622 22.65 -19.48 2.46
N ARG A 623 22.20 -19.84 3.67
CA ARG A 623 21.49 -21.09 3.95
C ARG A 623 20.31 -20.83 4.87
N ALA A 624 19.15 -21.38 4.53
CA ALA A 624 17.97 -21.35 5.38
C ALA A 624 17.12 -22.61 5.24
N ARG A 625 16.43 -22.99 6.32
CA ARG A 625 15.48 -24.09 6.31
C ARG A 625 14.06 -23.57 6.11
N HIS A 626 13.30 -24.26 5.28
CA HIS A 626 11.93 -23.94 4.95
C HIS A 626 11.08 -25.22 4.99
N THR A 627 9.93 -25.15 5.66
CA THR A 627 8.92 -26.20 5.59
C THR A 627 7.95 -25.85 4.47
N VAL A 628 7.76 -26.78 3.53
CA VAL A 628 6.80 -26.63 2.43
C VAL A 628 5.60 -27.53 2.70
N VAL A 629 4.40 -26.96 2.59
CA VAL A 629 3.13 -27.66 2.67
C VAL A 629 2.29 -27.27 1.46
N PRO A 630 1.94 -28.20 0.56
CA PRO A 630 1.14 -27.90 -0.62
C PRO A 630 -0.17 -27.19 -0.28
N GLY A 631 -0.48 -26.11 -1.00
CA GLY A 631 -1.68 -25.29 -0.78
C GLY A 631 -1.59 -24.33 0.41
N GLN A 632 -0.46 -24.27 1.13
CA GLN A 632 -0.19 -23.23 2.11
C GLN A 632 0.81 -22.23 1.55
N HIS A 633 0.38 -20.97 1.46
CA HIS A 633 1.26 -19.86 1.11
C HIS A 633 1.95 -19.34 2.37
N GLY A 634 3.21 -18.91 2.23
CA GLY A 634 4.00 -18.31 3.30
C GLY A 634 4.23 -16.82 3.04
N PRO A 635 4.64 -16.04 4.06
CA PRO A 635 5.02 -14.65 3.83
C PRO A 635 6.24 -14.62 2.90
N MET A 636 6.14 -13.90 1.77
CA MET A 636 7.32 -13.63 0.94
C MET A 636 8.32 -12.78 1.72
N ARG A 637 9.47 -13.37 2.05
CA ARG A 637 10.57 -12.68 2.74
C ARG A 637 11.75 -12.51 1.79
N PRO A 638 12.28 -11.28 1.65
CA PRO A 638 13.52 -11.07 0.92
C PRO A 638 14.68 -11.78 1.63
N VAL A 639 15.53 -12.42 0.83
CA VAL A 639 16.82 -12.95 1.29
C VAL A 639 17.82 -11.81 1.33
N ILE A 640 18.47 -11.60 2.47
CA ILE A 640 19.54 -10.61 2.61
C ILE A 640 20.87 -11.35 2.65
N LEU A 641 21.69 -11.14 1.64
CA LEU A 641 23.02 -11.73 1.56
C LEU A 641 24.03 -10.94 2.39
N LYS A 642 25.00 -11.64 2.95
CA LYS A 642 26.13 -11.04 3.66
C LYS A 642 27.32 -10.97 2.71
N SER A 643 27.90 -9.78 2.54
CA SER A 643 29.09 -9.57 1.71
C SER A 643 30.30 -10.27 2.32
N LEU A 644 31.23 -10.72 1.46
CA LEU A 644 32.50 -11.35 1.84
C LEU A 644 33.50 -10.36 2.46
#